data_AF-A0A0F2LZU0-F1
#
_entry.id   AF-A0A0F2LZU0-F1
#
_cell.length_a   1.000
_cell.length_b   1.000
_cell.length_c   1.000
_cell.angle_alpha   90.00
_cell.angle_beta   90.00
_cell.angle_gamma   90.00
#
_symmetry.space_group_name_H-M   'P 1'
#
loop_
_entity.id
_entity.type
_entity.pdbx_description
1 polymer ?
#
loop_
_entity_poly.entity_id
_entity_poly.type
_entity_poly.pdbx_seq_one_letter_code
_entity_poly.pdbx_strand_id
1 'polypeptide(L)'
;MIRNISTSGFTLENQRREEPTSESDALYDQAAAASANCELRSANCPDGLKTEDGRRLEESRLDISSCRLVYRLPIIHRYPEPMLSRTLFRRAGPTATACRTLTTQSSISSSSSSSSSPLSSLRAAALFSRQSSLSSSSMPLRAKILAPASPPARTMATAASAPVSAATDVSDRLWKEQPGDEPEDVLFTSQYGLRTIELNRPRKYNSLNASMIRKIGPRLQEWAKSDMANIIVMKGAGDKAFCAGGDVTALAEANQRGLEGQQWSADYFALEYKLDHLIATYDKPYVAFMDGITMGGGVGLSIHAPFRIATERTVFAMPETNIGFFPDVGGSFFLPRLPGAVGTYLALTSERLTGANVFYAGLATHYLHSTSLPSLEARLAELRFHDYEPIETRLATINATIEEFTTGLPRDQPILLAGSLRNAIDRCFGHDSVNDIVAALQAEASAPLEGESASEAGAAAGEATRTWAAKTLKTLQHRSPTAVHVSLRQMRIGGRWSIAETFQREHLIASRFMRQPDFTEGVSSLLIRKDKGRPAWKPSTLDDVAASDNLTEPYFAPDRSAEDPPALRLLNARDYRERPYGELNIGLPSEAHVAALVNDGVKSQREIINQFVGQYRGKQGVKEVVTEIIERKTIKGERGEAVWLDEA
;
A
#
# COMPACT_ATOMS: atom_id res chain seq x y z
N MET A 1 22.04 -64.90 -38.02
CA MET A 1 21.04 -65.66 -37.24
C MET A 1 20.01 -64.64 -36.72
N ILE A 2 18.69 -64.77 -36.88
CA ILE A 2 17.76 -65.85 -36.43
C ILE A 2 17.74 -65.84 -34.88
N ARG A 3 16.68 -65.55 -34.11
CA ARG A 3 15.23 -65.18 -34.21
C ARG A 3 14.86 -64.37 -32.92
N ASN A 4 13.69 -63.77 -32.62
CA ASN A 4 12.33 -63.52 -33.18
C ASN A 4 11.85 -62.12 -32.62
N ILE A 5 10.69 -61.46 -32.79
CA ILE A 5 9.21 -61.75 -32.85
C ILE A 5 8.63 -62.14 -31.46
N SER A 6 7.59 -61.51 -30.88
CA SER A 6 6.38 -60.92 -31.48
C SER A 6 5.84 -59.60 -30.89
N THR A 7 4.92 -58.98 -31.65
CA THR A 7 3.80 -58.10 -31.20
C THR A 7 2.73 -58.94 -30.46
N SER A 8 1.52 -58.53 -30.05
CA SER A 8 0.60 -57.37 -30.23
C SER A 8 -0.47 -57.46 -29.10
N GLY A 9 -1.41 -56.54 -28.85
CA GLY A 9 -1.87 -55.34 -29.55
C GLY A 9 -3.06 -54.68 -28.82
N PHE A 10 -3.82 -53.83 -29.50
CA PHE A 10 -4.94 -53.04 -28.95
C PHE A 10 -6.26 -53.83 -28.75
N THR A 11 -7.04 -53.42 -27.75
CA THR A 11 -8.52 -53.32 -27.84
C THR A 11 -9.00 -52.06 -27.09
N LEU A 12 -10.06 -51.44 -27.61
CA LEU A 12 -10.78 -50.30 -27.03
C LEU A 12 -12.22 -50.77 -26.74
N GLU A 13 -12.76 -50.48 -25.57
CA GLU A 13 -14.22 -50.44 -25.38
C GLU A 13 -14.61 -49.43 -24.28
N ASN A 14 -15.74 -48.75 -24.45
CA ASN A 14 -16.24 -47.73 -23.53
C ASN A 14 -17.35 -48.29 -22.63
N GLN A 15 -17.42 -47.87 -21.36
CA GLN A 15 -18.51 -46.98 -20.87
C GLN A 15 -18.50 -46.71 -19.36
N ARG A 16 -19.12 -45.56 -19.00
CA ARG A 16 -19.72 -45.19 -17.69
C ARG A 16 -18.79 -44.83 -16.52
N ARG A 17 -18.61 -43.50 -16.39
CA ARG A 17 -18.86 -42.68 -15.18
C ARG A 17 -19.02 -43.43 -13.84
N GLU A 18 -18.12 -43.12 -12.92
CA GLU A 18 -18.48 -42.69 -11.56
C GLU A 18 -17.67 -41.41 -11.24
N GLU A 19 -18.26 -40.49 -10.45
CA GLU A 19 -17.61 -39.25 -10.00
C GLU A 19 -17.30 -39.35 -8.49
N PRO A 20 -16.07 -39.04 -8.05
CA PRO A 20 -15.81 -38.67 -6.66
C PRO A 20 -15.95 -37.15 -6.49
N THR A 21 -16.72 -36.73 -5.49
CA THR A 21 -16.95 -35.31 -5.17
C THR A 21 -15.84 -34.69 -4.32
N SER A 22 -15.55 -33.41 -4.58
CA SER A 22 -15.06 -32.42 -3.59
C SER A 22 -13.88 -32.80 -2.68
N GLU A 23 -12.66 -32.41 -3.08
CA GLU A 23 -11.59 -32.08 -2.13
C GLU A 23 -11.51 -30.55 -1.97
N SER A 24 -12.29 -30.00 -1.02
CA SER A 24 -12.33 -28.55 -0.73
C SER A 24 -12.19 -28.21 0.76
N ASP A 25 -11.98 -29.19 1.63
CA ASP A 25 -12.05 -29.06 3.09
C ASP A 25 -10.73 -29.46 3.80
N ALA A 26 -9.62 -28.88 3.32
CA ALA A 26 -8.27 -29.11 3.89
C ALA A 26 -7.54 -27.82 4.32
N LEU A 27 -8.24 -26.67 4.36
CA LEU A 27 -7.65 -25.35 4.68
C LEU A 27 -8.50 -24.47 5.62
N TYR A 28 -9.57 -25.01 6.22
CA TYR A 28 -10.43 -24.25 7.14
C TYR A 28 -10.00 -24.34 8.62
N ASP A 29 -9.17 -25.34 8.96
CA ASP A 29 -8.93 -25.81 10.33
C ASP A 29 -7.90 -25.00 11.15
N GLN A 30 -7.66 -23.73 10.76
CA GLN A 30 -6.90 -22.75 11.55
C GLN A 30 -7.67 -21.45 11.81
N ALA A 31 -8.91 -21.31 11.32
CA ALA A 31 -9.77 -20.17 11.62
C ALA A 31 -10.73 -20.41 12.82
N ALA A 32 -10.92 -21.67 13.24
CA ALA A 32 -11.92 -22.07 14.23
C ALA A 32 -11.38 -22.35 15.65
N ALA A 33 -10.07 -22.20 15.89
CA ALA A 33 -9.40 -22.61 17.12
C ALA A 33 -9.23 -21.49 18.19
N ALA A 34 -10.05 -20.43 18.16
CA ALA A 34 -9.89 -19.23 18.99
C ALA A 34 -11.11 -18.84 19.87
N SER A 35 -12.22 -19.60 19.81
CA SER A 35 -13.47 -19.29 20.55
C SER A 35 -14.02 -20.45 21.39
N ALA A 36 -13.20 -21.47 21.67
CA ALA A 36 -13.59 -22.65 22.45
C ALA A 36 -12.47 -23.08 23.41
N ASN A 37 -12.30 -22.32 24.50
CA ASN A 37 -11.59 -22.74 25.72
C ASN A 37 -11.93 -21.78 26.88
N CYS A 38 -13.18 -21.84 27.34
CA CYS A 38 -13.50 -21.52 28.72
C CYS A 38 -13.91 -22.83 29.42
N GLU A 39 -13.68 -22.90 30.72
CA GLU A 39 -13.81 -24.09 31.58
C GLU A 39 -12.71 -25.18 31.44
N LEU A 40 -12.46 -25.86 32.56
CA LEU A 40 -11.67 -27.11 32.71
C LEU A 40 -10.16 -27.09 32.36
N ARG A 41 -9.37 -26.39 33.22
CA ARG A 41 -8.03 -26.89 33.61
C ARG A 41 -7.78 -26.83 35.12
N SER A 42 -8.08 -27.94 35.78
CA SER A 42 -7.28 -28.49 36.87
C SER A 42 -6.99 -29.96 36.53
N ALA A 43 -5.92 -30.60 36.97
CA ALA A 43 -4.57 -30.14 37.34
C ALA A 43 -3.66 -31.40 37.29
N ASN A 44 -2.34 -31.27 37.17
CA ASN A 44 -1.38 -32.27 37.69
C ASN A 44 0.10 -31.87 37.46
N CYS A 45 0.84 -31.77 38.57
CA CYS A 45 2.26 -32.13 38.69
C CYS A 45 2.47 -32.67 40.13
N PRO A 46 3.51 -33.49 40.39
CA PRO A 46 3.36 -34.61 41.32
C PRO A 46 4.02 -34.43 42.72
N ASP A 47 3.89 -35.51 43.49
CA ASP A 47 4.67 -35.92 44.68
C ASP A 47 4.46 -35.19 46.01
N GLY A 48 3.86 -35.89 46.98
CA GLY A 48 3.82 -35.44 48.39
C GLY A 48 2.83 -36.17 49.31
N LEU A 49 3.27 -37.24 49.97
CA LEU A 49 2.78 -37.73 51.28
C LEU A 49 1.29 -38.12 51.49
N LYS A 50 1.07 -39.44 51.59
CA LYS A 50 0.23 -40.18 52.58
C LYS A 50 -0.93 -39.44 53.30
N THR A 51 -2.13 -40.04 53.23
CA THR A 51 -2.64 -40.93 54.31
C THR A 51 -3.81 -41.80 53.83
N GLU A 52 -4.00 -42.95 54.49
CA GLU A 52 -5.20 -43.79 54.38
C GLU A 52 -6.24 -43.35 55.43
N ASP A 53 -7.51 -43.24 55.06
CA ASP A 53 -8.58 -44.11 55.59
C ASP A 53 -9.82 -44.01 54.67
N GLY A 54 -10.64 -45.06 54.65
CA GLY A 54 -11.87 -45.12 53.87
C GLY A 54 -13.11 -45.03 54.75
N ARG A 55 -14.07 -44.18 54.36
CA ARG A 55 -15.48 -44.42 54.73
C ARG A 55 -16.48 -43.81 53.77
N ARG A 56 -17.57 -44.54 53.60
CA ARG A 56 -18.73 -44.24 52.75
C ARG A 56 -19.89 -43.87 53.69
N LEU A 57 -20.61 -42.80 53.39
CA LEU A 57 -21.91 -42.52 53.99
C LEU A 57 -22.90 -42.07 52.93
N GLU A 58 -24.13 -42.52 53.13
CA GLU A 58 -25.35 -42.04 52.49
C GLU A 58 -25.82 -40.77 53.28
N GLU A 59 -26.89 -40.03 52.97
CA GLU A 59 -28.07 -40.36 52.15
C GLU A 59 -28.83 -39.08 51.73
N SER A 60 -29.57 -39.19 50.62
CA SER A 60 -30.87 -38.53 50.39
C SER A 60 -31.01 -37.04 49.97
N ARG A 61 -31.93 -36.88 49.01
CA ARG A 61 -33.05 -35.90 48.93
C ARG A 61 -32.93 -34.54 48.19
N LEU A 62 -33.81 -34.49 47.18
CA LEU A 62 -34.86 -33.48 46.88
C LEU A 62 -34.67 -32.50 45.71
N ASP A 63 -35.50 -32.81 44.71
CA ASP A 63 -36.36 -31.91 43.90
C ASP A 63 -35.75 -31.15 42.72
N ILE A 64 -36.20 -31.54 41.53
CA ILE A 64 -36.07 -30.79 40.28
C ILE A 64 -37.49 -30.63 39.73
N SER A 65 -38.01 -29.41 39.79
CA SER A 65 -39.30 -29.06 39.21
C SER A 65 -39.27 -27.70 38.51
N SER A 66 -40.08 -27.60 37.44
CA SER A 66 -40.45 -26.38 36.67
C SER A 66 -39.69 -26.05 35.36
N CYS A 67 -40.49 -25.78 34.32
CA CYS A 67 -40.24 -24.86 33.19
C CYS A 67 -39.32 -25.23 32.00
N ARG A 68 -39.64 -26.38 31.38
CA ARG A 68 -39.86 -26.59 29.91
C ARG A 68 -39.22 -25.66 28.85
N LEU A 69 -38.59 -26.32 27.86
CA LEU A 69 -38.41 -25.88 26.46
C LEU A 69 -39.66 -25.26 25.80
N VAL A 70 -39.43 -24.35 24.84
CA VAL A 70 -40.39 -23.97 23.80
C VAL A 70 -39.72 -23.99 22.41
N TYR A 71 -40.11 -24.94 21.57
CA TYR A 71 -39.89 -24.88 20.11
C TYR A 71 -41.12 -24.26 19.43
N ARG A 72 -40.91 -23.46 18.38
CA ARG A 72 -42.00 -23.00 17.48
C ARG A 72 -41.56 -22.88 16.02
N LEU A 73 -41.99 -23.86 15.23
CA LEU A 73 -42.45 -23.68 13.83
C LEU A 73 -43.87 -23.04 13.89
N PRO A 74 -44.41 -22.39 12.82
CA PRO A 74 -44.92 -23.16 11.66
C PRO A 74 -45.09 -22.46 10.27
N ILE A 75 -45.30 -23.34 9.27
CA ILE A 75 -46.18 -23.17 8.07
C ILE A 75 -45.67 -22.38 6.85
N ILE A 76 -46.15 -22.85 5.69
CA ILE A 76 -45.79 -22.50 4.31
C ILE A 76 -47.03 -21.88 3.64
N HIS A 77 -46.88 -20.88 2.75
CA HIS A 77 -47.74 -20.77 1.56
C HIS A 77 -47.04 -20.03 0.40
N ARG A 78 -47.62 -20.11 -0.81
CA ARG A 78 -47.03 -19.79 -2.12
C ARG A 78 -47.54 -18.46 -2.73
N TYR A 79 -46.65 -17.72 -3.42
CA TYR A 79 -46.79 -16.97 -4.73
C TYR A 79 -48.07 -16.13 -5.06
N PRO A 80 -48.06 -15.18 -6.06
CA PRO A 80 -46.98 -14.51 -6.79
C PRO A 80 -47.13 -12.95 -6.95
N GLU A 81 -46.20 -12.33 -7.70
CA GLU A 81 -46.35 -11.10 -8.53
C GLU A 81 -47.61 -11.13 -9.46
N PRO A 82 -48.22 -9.99 -9.91
CA PRO A 82 -47.58 -9.15 -10.94
C PRO A 82 -47.92 -7.63 -11.07
N MET A 83 -47.04 -6.95 -11.81
CA MET A 83 -47.11 -5.69 -12.57
C MET A 83 -48.46 -5.06 -13.05
N LEU A 84 -48.40 -3.71 -13.14
CA LEU A 84 -48.96 -2.78 -14.17
C LEU A 84 -50.50 -2.69 -14.43
N SER A 85 -51.05 -1.47 -14.29
CA SER A 85 -51.60 -0.70 -15.44
C SER A 85 -51.93 0.78 -15.10
N ARG A 86 -52.30 1.54 -16.15
CA ARG A 86 -52.88 2.91 -16.15
C ARG A 86 -54.39 2.82 -15.77
N THR A 87 -55.18 3.88 -15.52
CA THR A 87 -55.42 5.08 -16.37
C THR A 87 -56.26 6.17 -15.68
N LEU A 88 -56.12 7.40 -16.18
CA LEU A 88 -56.87 8.66 -15.95
C LEU A 88 -58.34 8.59 -15.47
N PHE A 89 -58.74 9.61 -14.71
CA PHE A 89 -59.95 10.40 -15.00
C PHE A 89 -59.70 11.92 -14.81
N ARG A 90 -60.51 12.79 -15.43
CA ARG A 90 -60.18 14.21 -15.68
C ARG A 90 -61.41 15.12 -15.87
N ARG A 91 -61.41 16.33 -15.27
CA ARG A 91 -62.12 17.62 -15.60
C ARG A 91 -62.41 18.40 -14.29
N ALA A 92 -62.64 19.72 -14.23
CA ALA A 92 -62.27 20.93 -15.00
C ALA A 92 -62.67 22.14 -14.10
N GLY A 93 -61.97 23.28 -14.01
CA GLY A 93 -61.97 24.43 -14.95
C GLY A 93 -63.19 25.37 -14.74
N PRO A 94 -63.14 26.70 -15.04
CA PRO A 94 -62.08 27.49 -15.69
C PRO A 94 -61.75 28.86 -14.99
N THR A 95 -61.01 29.70 -15.73
CA THR A 95 -60.42 31.03 -15.45
C THR A 95 -61.37 32.22 -15.20
N ALA A 96 -60.92 33.25 -14.44
CA ALA A 96 -61.12 34.69 -14.78
C ALA A 96 -60.15 35.65 -14.03
N THR A 97 -59.92 36.83 -14.62
CA THR A 97 -58.98 37.92 -14.23
C THR A 97 -59.63 39.01 -13.36
N ALA A 98 -58.88 39.69 -12.44
CA ALA A 98 -58.91 41.18 -12.29
C ALA A 98 -58.07 41.80 -11.13
N CYS A 99 -57.63 43.04 -11.38
CA CYS A 99 -57.41 44.19 -10.48
C CYS A 99 -56.16 44.37 -9.57
N ARG A 100 -55.85 45.67 -9.41
CA ARG A 100 -54.91 46.34 -8.47
C ARG A 100 -55.71 46.72 -7.17
N THR A 101 -55.23 47.43 -6.14
CA THR A 101 -54.35 48.62 -6.03
C THR A 101 -53.99 48.95 -4.57
N LEU A 102 -52.74 49.40 -4.33
CA LEU A 102 -52.34 50.44 -3.34
C LEU A 102 -52.58 50.12 -1.82
N THR A 103 -52.03 50.82 -0.81
CA THR A 103 -51.23 52.06 -0.75
C THR A 103 -50.38 52.13 0.55
N THR A 104 -49.08 52.48 0.46
CA THR A 104 -48.30 53.44 1.33
C THR A 104 -48.20 53.25 2.88
N GLN A 105 -47.21 53.79 3.63
CA GLN A 105 -46.06 54.69 3.31
C GLN A 105 -44.93 54.70 4.38
N SER A 106 -43.72 55.14 3.95
CA SER A 106 -42.78 56.06 4.66
C SER A 106 -42.06 55.60 5.94
N SER A 107 -40.87 56.11 6.34
CA SER A 107 -39.71 56.82 5.71
C SER A 107 -38.60 56.93 6.81
N ILE A 108 -37.30 57.27 6.65
CA ILE A 108 -36.52 58.35 5.99
C ILE A 108 -35.06 57.82 5.87
N SER A 109 -34.36 57.86 4.70
CA SER A 109 -33.28 58.83 4.29
C SER A 109 -32.10 59.01 5.28
N SER A 110 -30.83 59.24 4.89
CA SER A 110 -30.07 59.25 3.61
C SER A 110 -28.53 59.24 3.95
N SER A 111 -27.47 59.55 3.17
CA SER A 111 -27.24 60.12 1.81
C SER A 111 -25.76 59.93 1.34
N SER A 112 -25.54 59.61 0.05
CA SER A 112 -24.41 60.05 -0.85
C SER A 112 -22.92 59.79 -0.48
N SER A 113 -21.92 59.70 -1.39
CA SER A 113 -21.81 60.10 -2.82
C SER A 113 -20.75 59.30 -3.64
N SER A 114 -21.05 59.18 -4.96
CA SER A 114 -20.22 59.16 -6.21
C SER A 114 -18.70 59.49 -6.17
N SER A 115 -17.83 59.23 -7.17
CA SER A 115 -17.88 59.13 -8.68
C SER A 115 -16.52 58.59 -9.23
N SER A 116 -16.23 58.19 -10.51
CA SER A 116 -16.96 57.76 -11.73
C SER A 116 -15.97 57.32 -12.85
N SER A 117 -16.40 56.57 -13.88
CA SER A 117 -15.63 56.27 -15.15
C SER A 117 -15.68 57.47 -16.16
N PRO A 118 -15.10 57.49 -17.42
CA PRO A 118 -15.28 56.48 -18.50
C PRO A 118 -14.24 56.34 -19.68
N LEU A 119 -14.51 55.35 -20.56
CA LEU A 119 -14.37 55.31 -22.04
C LEU A 119 -13.05 55.59 -22.83
N SER A 120 -12.74 54.67 -23.76
CA SER A 120 -12.50 54.95 -25.20
C SER A 120 -12.72 53.67 -26.06
N SER A 121 -12.81 53.77 -27.40
CA SER A 121 -13.20 52.66 -28.31
C SER A 121 -12.84 52.90 -29.79
N LEU A 122 -12.88 51.83 -30.64
CA LEU A 122 -13.09 51.71 -32.12
C LEU A 122 -12.56 50.32 -32.59
N ARG A 123 -13.30 49.46 -33.33
CA ARG A 123 -13.56 49.38 -34.81
C ARG A 123 -12.30 49.17 -35.68
N ALA A 124 -12.30 48.41 -36.80
CA ALA A 124 -13.38 47.85 -37.65
C ALA A 124 -13.03 46.46 -38.27
N ALA A 125 -13.74 46.00 -39.31
CA ALA A 125 -13.59 44.68 -39.96
C ALA A 125 -13.84 44.68 -41.49
N ALA A 126 -13.21 43.74 -42.23
CA ALA A 126 -13.53 43.20 -43.58
C ALA A 126 -12.49 42.08 -43.89
N LEU A 127 -12.78 40.88 -44.42
CA LEU A 127 -13.48 40.45 -45.65
C LEU A 127 -12.74 40.74 -46.98
N PHE A 128 -12.18 39.70 -47.61
CA PHE A 128 -12.15 39.49 -49.08
C PHE A 128 -12.03 37.98 -49.41
N SER A 129 -12.16 37.60 -50.70
CA SER A 129 -12.73 36.29 -51.09
C SER A 129 -12.02 35.52 -52.22
N ARG A 130 -12.16 34.18 -52.17
CA ARG A 130 -12.22 33.18 -53.27
C ARG A 130 -11.72 33.57 -54.68
N GLN A 131 -10.81 32.73 -55.23
CA GLN A 131 -10.93 31.93 -56.49
C GLN A 131 -9.54 31.37 -56.89
N SER A 132 -9.35 30.37 -57.77
CA SER A 132 -9.96 29.03 -57.92
C SER A 132 -9.28 28.24 -59.06
N SER A 133 -9.32 26.90 -59.00
CA SER A 133 -9.35 25.94 -60.14
C SER A 133 -8.05 25.32 -60.73
N LEU A 134 -8.17 24.01 -60.98
CA LEU A 134 -7.67 23.18 -62.10
C LEU A 134 -6.17 22.79 -62.29
N SER A 135 -5.91 21.50 -62.01
CA SER A 135 -5.46 20.45 -62.96
C SER A 135 -4.25 20.67 -63.89
N SER A 136 -3.21 19.84 -63.73
CA SER A 136 -2.97 18.66 -64.61
C SER A 136 -1.66 17.93 -64.28
N SER A 137 -1.42 16.76 -64.88
CA SER A 137 -0.22 15.93 -64.68
C SER A 137 0.69 15.94 -65.91
N SER A 138 2.01 16.07 -65.70
CA SER A 138 3.04 15.74 -66.69
C SER A 138 4.42 15.61 -66.04
N MET A 139 5.12 14.49 -66.26
CA MET A 139 6.57 14.36 -66.05
C MET A 139 7.30 14.57 -67.38
N PRO A 140 8.55 15.07 -67.34
CA PRO A 140 9.60 14.28 -67.99
C PRO A 140 10.98 14.27 -67.31
N LEU A 141 11.66 13.12 -67.47
CA LEU A 141 13.11 12.97 -67.72
C LEU A 141 14.16 13.48 -66.69
N ARG A 142 14.43 12.62 -65.70
CA ARG A 142 15.76 12.07 -65.34
C ARG A 142 17.00 12.72 -66.01
N ALA A 143 17.80 13.46 -65.24
CA ALA A 143 19.19 13.84 -65.56
C ALA A 143 20.18 13.32 -64.49
N LYS A 144 21.49 13.32 -64.79
CA LYS A 144 22.54 12.66 -63.96
C LYS A 144 23.27 13.60 -63.00
N ILE A 145 23.80 12.99 -61.93
CA ILE A 145 24.69 13.58 -60.92
C ILE A 145 26.02 14.03 -61.53
N LEU A 146 26.51 15.20 -61.10
CA LEU A 146 27.92 15.57 -61.02
C LEU A 146 28.12 16.44 -59.76
N ALA A 147 29.24 16.28 -59.05
CA ALA A 147 29.48 16.90 -57.74
C ALA A 147 30.56 18.00 -57.79
N PRO A 148 30.43 19.09 -57.02
CA PRO A 148 31.52 20.03 -56.71
C PRO A 148 32.27 19.64 -55.42
N ALA A 149 33.53 20.06 -55.30
CA ALA A 149 34.43 19.72 -54.19
C ALA A 149 34.40 20.73 -53.02
N SER A 150 34.87 20.31 -51.84
CA SER A 150 34.88 21.09 -50.60
C SER A 150 36.09 22.03 -50.45
N PRO A 151 35.90 23.26 -49.94
CA PRO A 151 36.93 24.02 -49.21
C PRO A 151 36.96 23.62 -47.70
N PRO A 152 38.01 24.02 -46.94
CA PRO A 152 38.37 23.35 -45.67
C PRO A 152 37.63 23.85 -44.41
N ALA A 153 37.77 23.08 -43.34
CA ALA A 153 37.06 23.24 -42.07
C ALA A 153 37.50 24.44 -41.21
N ARG A 154 36.58 24.91 -40.37
CA ARG A 154 36.87 25.62 -39.12
C ARG A 154 36.10 24.96 -37.97
N THR A 155 36.83 24.49 -36.97
CA THR A 155 36.27 23.80 -35.80
C THR A 155 35.67 24.80 -34.82
N MET A 156 34.41 24.60 -34.42
CA MET A 156 33.81 25.20 -33.24
C MET A 156 33.15 24.07 -32.44
N ALA A 157 33.63 23.84 -31.22
CA ALA A 157 33.12 22.78 -30.37
C ALA A 157 31.88 23.25 -29.59
N THR A 158 30.73 22.64 -29.86
CA THR A 158 29.54 22.72 -29.02
C THR A 158 29.34 21.38 -28.33
N ALA A 159 29.14 21.36 -27.01
CA ALA A 159 28.94 20.13 -26.27
C ALA A 159 27.68 19.39 -26.76
N ALA A 160 27.84 18.14 -27.19
CA ALA A 160 26.74 17.36 -27.74
C ALA A 160 25.83 16.85 -26.62
N SER A 161 24.61 17.38 -26.54
CA SER A 161 23.51 16.71 -25.87
C SER A 161 23.25 15.35 -26.54
N ALA A 162 23.06 14.30 -25.74
CA ALA A 162 22.84 12.95 -26.26
C ALA A 162 21.54 12.88 -27.11
N PRO A 163 21.52 12.15 -28.24
CA PRO A 163 20.39 12.13 -29.14
C PRO A 163 19.19 11.38 -28.54
N VAL A 164 18.01 11.98 -28.65
CA VAL A 164 16.73 11.46 -28.10
C VAL A 164 16.40 10.05 -28.62
N SER A 165 16.79 9.71 -29.86
CA SER A 165 16.56 8.39 -30.46
C SER A 165 17.19 7.23 -29.69
N ALA A 166 18.28 7.46 -28.97
CA ALA A 166 18.93 6.44 -28.14
C ALA A 166 18.19 6.19 -26.80
N ALA A 167 17.27 7.08 -26.40
CA ALA A 167 16.41 6.86 -25.25
C ALA A 167 15.18 6.01 -25.60
N THR A 168 14.58 6.24 -26.78
CA THR A 168 13.44 5.44 -27.27
C THR A 168 13.83 4.00 -27.55
N ASP A 169 14.92 3.75 -28.29
CA ASP A 169 15.39 2.38 -28.62
C ASP A 169 15.74 1.55 -27.37
N VAL A 170 16.19 2.19 -26.28
CA VAL A 170 16.39 1.52 -24.99
C VAL A 170 15.06 1.25 -24.26
N SER A 171 14.10 2.17 -24.31
CA SER A 171 12.77 1.99 -23.69
C SER A 171 11.94 0.92 -24.39
N ASP A 172 11.95 0.89 -25.73
CA ASP A 172 11.20 -0.07 -26.53
C ASP A 172 11.74 -1.50 -26.39
N ARG A 173 13.05 -1.65 -26.13
CA ARG A 173 13.67 -2.94 -25.78
C ARG A 173 13.38 -3.37 -24.35
N LEU A 174 13.30 -2.44 -23.40
CA LEU A 174 13.07 -2.72 -21.98
C LEU A 174 11.70 -3.36 -21.72
N TRP A 175 10.67 -2.87 -22.42
CA TRP A 175 9.28 -3.33 -22.26
C TRP A 175 8.87 -4.47 -23.19
N LYS A 176 9.75 -4.87 -24.12
CA LYS A 176 9.43 -5.92 -25.09
C LYS A 176 9.08 -7.22 -24.37
N GLU A 177 7.88 -7.74 -24.62
CA GLU A 177 7.42 -9.03 -24.13
C GLU A 177 8.39 -10.16 -24.52
N GLN A 178 8.58 -11.10 -23.61
CA GLN A 178 9.57 -12.18 -23.70
C GLN A 178 8.90 -13.55 -23.86
N PRO A 179 9.58 -14.55 -24.45
CA PRO A 179 9.07 -15.92 -24.48
C PRO A 179 8.82 -16.44 -23.05
N GLY A 180 7.57 -16.80 -22.76
CA GLY A 180 7.12 -17.22 -21.43
C GLY A 180 6.31 -16.18 -20.65
N ASP A 181 6.15 -14.95 -21.17
CA ASP A 181 5.23 -13.96 -20.61
C ASP A 181 3.76 -14.43 -20.76
N GLU A 182 3.01 -14.42 -19.65
CA GLU A 182 1.59 -14.83 -19.61
C GLU A 182 0.74 -13.75 -20.30
N PRO A 183 -0.18 -14.05 -21.24
CA PRO A 183 -0.82 -13.02 -22.06
C PRO A 183 -1.83 -12.14 -21.29
N GLU A 184 -2.48 -12.69 -20.26
CA GLU A 184 -3.58 -12.06 -19.53
C GLU A 184 -3.26 -11.84 -18.04
N ASP A 185 -1.98 -11.85 -17.65
CA ASP A 185 -1.55 -11.64 -16.25
C ASP A 185 -1.76 -10.20 -15.73
N VAL A 186 -2.02 -9.26 -16.63
CA VAL A 186 -2.53 -7.92 -16.32
C VAL A 186 -3.65 -7.59 -17.30
N LEU A 187 -4.82 -7.24 -16.76
CA LEU A 187 -5.95 -6.75 -17.55
C LEU A 187 -5.96 -5.23 -17.51
N PHE A 188 -6.22 -4.60 -18.66
CA PHE A 188 -6.32 -3.15 -18.80
C PHE A 188 -7.71 -2.76 -19.29
N THR A 189 -8.38 -1.85 -18.59
CA THR A 189 -9.69 -1.32 -19.02
C THR A 189 -9.65 0.20 -19.11
N SER A 190 -10.59 0.78 -19.85
CA SER A 190 -10.67 2.22 -20.10
C SER A 190 -12.13 2.66 -20.10
N GLN A 191 -12.50 3.51 -19.14
CA GLN A 191 -13.86 4.01 -18.96
C GLN A 191 -13.82 5.53 -18.87
N TYR A 192 -14.27 6.22 -19.92
CA TYR A 192 -14.16 7.68 -20.04
C TYR A 192 -12.74 8.20 -19.72
N GLY A 193 -12.57 8.98 -18.64
CA GLY A 193 -11.28 9.48 -18.16
C GLY A 193 -10.45 8.47 -17.35
N LEU A 194 -11.05 7.41 -16.85
CA LEU A 194 -10.39 6.41 -16.01
C LEU A 194 -9.65 5.36 -16.85
N ARG A 195 -8.47 4.95 -16.36
CA ARG A 195 -7.73 3.77 -16.82
C ARG A 195 -7.52 2.85 -15.63
N THR A 196 -7.96 1.60 -15.73
CA THR A 196 -7.75 0.61 -14.67
C THR A 196 -6.72 -0.41 -15.11
N ILE A 197 -5.81 -0.73 -14.19
CA ILE A 197 -4.86 -1.84 -14.24
C ILE A 197 -5.33 -2.86 -13.20
N GLU A 198 -5.59 -4.08 -13.65
CA GLU A 198 -6.04 -5.19 -12.79
C GLU A 198 -5.02 -6.33 -12.85
N LEU A 199 -4.36 -6.59 -11.72
CA LEU A 199 -3.35 -7.64 -11.58
C LEU A 199 -4.05 -9.00 -11.54
N ASN A 200 -3.89 -9.82 -12.59
CA ASN A 200 -4.72 -11.00 -12.84
C ASN A 200 -3.92 -12.31 -12.71
N ARG A 201 -3.40 -12.57 -11.51
CA ARG A 201 -2.80 -13.86 -11.14
C ARG A 201 -3.37 -14.37 -9.80
N PRO A 202 -4.70 -14.48 -9.62
CA PRO A 202 -5.33 -14.74 -8.31
C PRO A 202 -4.89 -16.08 -7.68
N ARG A 203 -4.54 -17.08 -8.51
CA ARG A 203 -3.97 -18.36 -8.05
C ARG A 203 -2.58 -18.24 -7.39
N LYS A 204 -1.86 -17.15 -7.67
CA LYS A 204 -0.59 -16.75 -7.05
C LYS A 204 -0.76 -15.48 -6.19
N TYR A 205 -1.96 -15.20 -5.67
CA TYR A 205 -2.25 -14.01 -4.85
C TYR A 205 -1.79 -12.69 -5.52
N ASN A 206 -1.89 -12.64 -6.85
CA ASN A 206 -1.47 -11.51 -7.69
C ASN A 206 0.02 -11.12 -7.55
N SER A 207 0.89 -12.06 -7.13
CA SER A 207 2.33 -11.80 -7.01
C SER A 207 2.95 -11.34 -8.32
N LEU A 208 3.71 -10.24 -8.22
CA LEU A 208 4.29 -9.51 -9.34
C LEU A 208 5.41 -10.31 -10.01
N ASN A 209 5.46 -10.30 -11.34
CA ASN A 209 6.52 -10.94 -12.12
C ASN A 209 7.03 -10.00 -13.23
N ALA A 210 8.12 -10.40 -13.90
CA ALA A 210 8.72 -9.61 -14.97
C ALA A 210 7.77 -9.37 -16.18
N SER A 211 6.84 -10.30 -16.42
CA SER A 211 5.84 -10.25 -17.50
C SER A 211 4.81 -9.14 -17.25
N MET A 212 4.24 -9.08 -16.04
CA MET A 212 3.33 -8.04 -15.60
C MET A 212 4.00 -6.66 -15.64
N ILE A 213 5.23 -6.54 -15.13
CA ILE A 213 5.99 -5.28 -15.14
C ILE A 213 6.21 -4.78 -16.57
N ARG A 214 6.56 -5.68 -17.51
CA ARG A 214 6.70 -5.38 -18.93
C ARG A 214 5.42 -4.88 -19.60
N LYS A 215 4.24 -5.29 -19.12
CA LYS A 215 2.96 -4.76 -19.62
C LYS A 215 2.54 -3.44 -18.96
N ILE A 216 2.77 -3.29 -17.65
CA ILE A 216 2.36 -2.10 -16.89
C ILE A 216 3.21 -0.86 -17.27
N GLY A 217 4.53 -1.00 -17.30
CA GLY A 217 5.48 0.07 -17.61
C GLY A 217 5.15 0.88 -18.89
N PRO A 218 4.97 0.26 -20.07
CA PRO A 218 4.65 0.98 -21.30
C PRO A 218 3.24 1.59 -21.28
N ARG A 219 2.26 0.98 -20.60
CA ARG A 219 0.89 1.54 -20.50
C ARG A 219 0.85 2.80 -19.65
N LEU A 220 1.59 2.84 -18.54
CA LEU A 220 1.80 4.09 -17.80
C LEU A 220 2.53 5.15 -18.65
N GLN A 221 3.58 4.76 -19.39
CA GLN A 221 4.26 5.69 -20.31
C GLN A 221 3.42 6.15 -21.52
N GLU A 222 2.38 5.41 -21.90
CA GLU A 222 1.39 5.77 -22.92
C GLU A 222 0.34 6.73 -22.34
N TRP A 223 -0.25 6.38 -21.18
CA TRP A 223 -1.31 7.16 -20.57
C TRP A 223 -0.83 8.50 -19.99
N ALA A 224 0.42 8.60 -19.54
CA ALA A 224 1.05 9.89 -19.22
C ALA A 224 0.96 10.89 -20.40
N LYS A 225 1.08 10.41 -21.65
CA LYS A 225 1.03 11.22 -22.88
C LYS A 225 -0.38 11.45 -23.42
N SER A 226 -1.41 10.86 -22.83
CA SER A 226 -2.79 10.87 -23.36
C SER A 226 -3.70 11.74 -22.51
N ASP A 227 -4.15 12.88 -23.02
CA ASP A 227 -5.04 13.81 -22.30
C ASP A 227 -6.41 13.18 -21.95
N MET A 228 -6.80 12.13 -22.67
CA MET A 228 -7.99 11.31 -22.35
C MET A 228 -7.83 10.43 -21.10
N ALA A 229 -6.61 10.25 -20.58
CA ALA A 229 -6.35 9.51 -19.34
C ALA A 229 -6.18 10.52 -18.19
N ASN A 230 -7.23 10.62 -17.36
CA ASN A 230 -7.35 11.57 -16.26
C ASN A 230 -6.98 10.96 -14.90
N ILE A 231 -7.28 9.67 -14.70
CA ILE A 231 -7.07 8.96 -13.42
C ILE A 231 -6.62 7.54 -13.74
N ILE A 232 -5.63 7.04 -13.00
CA ILE A 232 -5.23 5.63 -13.01
C ILE A 232 -5.73 4.96 -11.74
N VAL A 233 -6.38 3.80 -11.87
CA VAL A 233 -6.66 2.87 -10.75
C VAL A 233 -5.82 1.62 -10.90
N MET A 234 -5.20 1.16 -9.82
CA MET A 234 -4.49 -0.10 -9.71
C MET A 234 -5.22 -0.99 -8.70
N LYS A 235 -5.63 -2.20 -9.10
CA LYS A 235 -6.36 -3.17 -8.27
C LYS A 235 -5.92 -4.62 -8.54
N GLY A 236 -6.25 -5.55 -7.65
CA GLY A 236 -6.02 -6.99 -7.84
C GLY A 236 -7.28 -7.72 -8.31
N ALA A 237 -7.12 -8.80 -9.08
CA ALA A 237 -8.21 -9.70 -9.42
C ALA A 237 -8.52 -10.66 -8.27
N GLY A 238 -9.81 -10.96 -8.05
CA GLY A 238 -10.27 -11.82 -6.95
C GLY A 238 -10.47 -11.08 -5.63
N ASP A 239 -10.60 -11.84 -4.54
CA ASP A 239 -11.13 -11.37 -3.25
C ASP A 239 -10.14 -11.39 -2.07
N LYS A 240 -8.92 -11.92 -2.28
CA LYS A 240 -7.94 -12.24 -1.22
C LYS A 240 -6.69 -11.36 -1.21
N ALA A 241 -6.29 -10.82 -2.35
CA ALA A 241 -5.00 -10.14 -2.49
C ALA A 241 -5.04 -9.04 -3.55
N PHE A 242 -4.54 -7.87 -3.17
CA PHE A 242 -4.16 -6.84 -4.13
C PHE A 242 -2.90 -7.29 -4.87
N CYS A 243 -1.81 -7.54 -4.13
CA CYS A 243 -0.57 -8.13 -4.61
C CYS A 243 0.29 -8.62 -3.42
N ALA A 244 0.59 -9.91 -3.37
CA ALA A 244 1.32 -10.56 -2.28
C ALA A 244 2.86 -10.64 -2.48
N GLY A 245 3.48 -9.57 -2.97
CA GLY A 245 4.92 -9.49 -3.23
C GLY A 245 5.34 -9.92 -4.63
N GLY A 246 6.64 -9.90 -4.92
CA GLY A 246 7.19 -10.47 -6.15
C GLY A 246 7.13 -12.00 -6.16
N ASP A 247 7.28 -12.61 -7.34
CA ASP A 247 7.38 -14.07 -7.54
C ASP A 247 8.78 -14.59 -7.09
N VAL A 248 9.16 -14.31 -5.83
CA VAL A 248 10.51 -14.53 -5.26
C VAL A 248 10.99 -15.98 -5.34
N THR A 249 10.07 -16.93 -5.44
CA THR A 249 10.33 -18.33 -5.81
C THR A 249 11.19 -18.45 -7.07
N ALA A 250 10.83 -17.72 -8.14
CA ALA A 250 11.58 -17.75 -9.40
C ALA A 250 12.95 -17.09 -9.27
N LEU A 251 13.11 -16.09 -8.38
CA LEU A 251 14.41 -15.47 -8.10
C LEU A 251 15.35 -16.44 -7.36
N ALA A 252 14.84 -17.16 -6.36
CA ALA A 252 15.63 -18.16 -5.64
C ALA A 252 16.02 -19.36 -6.52
N GLU A 253 15.10 -19.84 -7.37
CA GLU A 253 15.40 -20.85 -8.40
C GLU A 253 16.40 -20.33 -9.45
N ALA A 254 16.33 -19.05 -9.82
CA ALA A 254 17.30 -18.42 -10.71
C ALA A 254 18.69 -18.35 -10.07
N ASN A 255 18.82 -17.86 -8.83
CA ASN A 255 20.11 -17.68 -8.16
C ASN A 255 20.90 -18.99 -7.99
N GLN A 256 20.22 -20.14 -7.91
CA GLN A 256 20.84 -21.47 -7.89
C GLN A 256 21.56 -21.84 -9.21
N ARG A 257 21.26 -21.14 -10.32
CA ARG A 257 21.96 -21.28 -11.61
C ARG A 257 23.30 -20.51 -11.67
N GLY A 258 23.74 -19.91 -10.55
CA GLY A 258 24.98 -19.13 -10.47
C GLY A 258 24.84 -17.74 -11.10
N LEU A 259 25.98 -17.16 -11.51
CA LEU A 259 26.09 -15.75 -11.91
C LEU A 259 25.05 -15.29 -12.95
N GLU A 260 24.74 -16.11 -13.95
CA GLU A 260 23.72 -15.79 -14.97
C GLU A 260 22.32 -15.61 -14.35
N GLY A 261 21.95 -16.52 -13.45
CA GLY A 261 20.66 -16.46 -12.75
C GLY A 261 20.60 -15.35 -11.70
N GLN A 262 21.70 -15.07 -11.03
CA GLN A 262 21.83 -13.93 -10.12
C GLN A 262 21.72 -12.59 -10.86
N GLN A 263 22.31 -12.48 -12.06
CA GLN A 263 22.14 -11.32 -12.94
C GLN A 263 20.68 -11.19 -13.41
N TRP A 264 20.03 -12.30 -13.80
CA TRP A 264 18.61 -12.28 -14.17
C TRP A 264 17.72 -11.78 -13.01
N SER A 265 18.00 -12.16 -11.77
CA SER A 265 17.30 -11.63 -10.59
C SER A 265 17.60 -10.14 -10.36
N ALA A 266 18.84 -9.69 -10.58
CA ALA A 266 19.18 -8.26 -10.53
C ALA A 266 18.52 -7.43 -11.65
N ASP A 267 18.27 -8.04 -12.80
CA ASP A 267 17.53 -7.44 -13.92
C ASP A 267 16.01 -7.39 -13.66
N TYR A 268 15.45 -8.35 -12.91
CA TYR A 268 14.08 -8.29 -12.40
C TYR A 268 13.88 -7.07 -11.48
N PHE A 269 14.72 -6.89 -10.45
CA PHE A 269 14.65 -5.70 -9.59
C PHE A 269 14.92 -4.40 -10.37
N ALA A 270 15.77 -4.46 -11.41
CA ALA A 270 15.95 -3.33 -12.32
C ALA A 270 14.72 -3.03 -13.19
N LEU A 271 13.73 -3.92 -13.31
CA LEU A 271 12.44 -3.65 -13.94
C LEU A 271 11.43 -3.13 -12.90
N GLU A 272 11.34 -3.78 -11.73
CA GLU A 272 10.44 -3.44 -10.63
C GLU A 272 10.67 -2.00 -10.13
N TYR A 273 11.90 -1.67 -9.74
CA TYR A 273 12.21 -0.33 -9.19
C TYR A 273 12.12 0.80 -10.23
N LYS A 274 12.15 0.47 -11.54
CA LYS A 274 11.83 1.43 -12.61
C LYS A 274 10.32 1.71 -12.70
N LEU A 275 9.49 0.70 -12.47
CA LEU A 275 8.04 0.85 -12.40
C LEU A 275 7.63 1.59 -11.13
N ASP A 276 8.19 1.25 -9.97
CA ASP A 276 7.92 1.96 -8.71
C ASP A 276 8.34 3.43 -8.78
N HIS A 277 9.50 3.75 -9.36
CA HIS A 277 9.92 5.13 -9.62
C HIS A 277 8.95 5.86 -10.56
N LEU A 278 8.43 5.20 -11.59
CA LEU A 278 7.44 5.78 -12.49
C LEU A 278 6.11 6.09 -11.80
N ILE A 279 5.65 5.21 -10.89
CA ILE A 279 4.46 5.42 -10.07
C ILE A 279 4.70 6.56 -9.07
N ALA A 280 5.88 6.58 -8.42
CA ALA A 280 6.26 7.61 -7.47
C ALA A 280 6.40 9.00 -8.09
N THR A 281 6.79 9.08 -9.35
CA THR A 281 7.01 10.33 -10.10
C THR A 281 5.98 10.57 -11.20
N TYR A 282 4.82 9.92 -11.09
CA TYR A 282 3.75 10.00 -12.08
C TYR A 282 3.09 11.39 -12.09
N ASP A 283 2.82 11.91 -13.28
CA ASP A 283 2.29 13.26 -13.52
C ASP A 283 0.76 13.34 -13.51
N LYS A 284 0.10 12.25 -13.11
CA LYS A 284 -1.36 12.13 -13.10
C LYS A 284 -1.87 11.46 -11.82
N PRO A 285 -3.13 11.72 -11.41
CA PRO A 285 -3.72 11.04 -10.27
C PRO A 285 -3.68 9.52 -10.41
N TYR A 286 -3.12 8.86 -9.40
CA TYR A 286 -3.02 7.41 -9.30
C TYR A 286 -3.64 6.96 -7.98
N VAL A 287 -4.48 5.91 -8.04
CA VAL A 287 -5.25 5.38 -6.92
C VAL A 287 -4.98 3.88 -6.79
N ALA A 288 -4.46 3.44 -5.65
CA ALA A 288 -4.29 2.03 -5.33
C ALA A 288 -5.43 1.51 -4.45
N PHE A 289 -6.16 0.50 -4.92
CA PHE A 289 -7.14 -0.25 -4.14
C PHE A 289 -6.44 -1.45 -3.47
N MET A 290 -6.00 -1.29 -2.23
CA MET A 290 -5.26 -2.31 -1.47
C MET A 290 -6.21 -3.36 -0.85
N ASP A 291 -7.19 -3.83 -1.62
CA ASP A 291 -8.20 -4.79 -1.15
C ASP A 291 -7.58 -6.20 -1.03
N GLY A 292 -7.36 -6.65 0.21
CA GLY A 292 -6.67 -7.90 0.51
C GLY A 292 -5.18 -7.74 0.83
N ILE A 293 -4.45 -8.87 0.76
CA ILE A 293 -2.99 -8.93 0.99
C ILE A 293 -2.23 -7.94 0.10
N THR A 294 -1.37 -7.13 0.73
CA THR A 294 -0.52 -6.10 0.12
C THR A 294 0.87 -6.19 0.76
N MET A 295 1.83 -6.84 0.08
CA MET A 295 3.17 -7.12 0.60
C MET A 295 4.23 -6.96 -0.50
N GLY A 296 5.52 -6.75 -0.15
CA GLY A 296 6.65 -6.65 -1.10
C GLY A 296 6.36 -5.70 -2.27
N GLY A 297 6.55 -6.13 -3.52
CA GLY A 297 6.16 -5.38 -4.73
C GLY A 297 4.71 -4.87 -4.78
N GLY A 298 3.77 -5.47 -4.04
CA GLY A 298 2.42 -4.90 -3.86
C GLY A 298 2.41 -3.62 -3.01
N VAL A 299 3.34 -3.49 -2.07
CA VAL A 299 3.63 -2.23 -1.40
C VAL A 299 4.27 -1.25 -2.38
N GLY A 300 5.21 -1.67 -3.23
CA GLY A 300 5.81 -0.83 -4.29
C GLY A 300 4.76 -0.17 -5.20
N LEU A 301 3.87 -0.99 -5.78
CA LEU A 301 2.79 -0.56 -6.67
C LEU A 301 1.72 0.35 -6.03
N SER A 302 1.75 0.56 -4.71
CA SER A 302 0.73 1.30 -3.96
C SER A 302 1.27 2.41 -3.06
N ILE A 303 2.37 2.20 -2.33
CA ILE A 303 2.85 3.08 -1.26
C ILE A 303 3.28 4.46 -1.76
N HIS A 304 3.72 4.55 -3.02
CA HIS A 304 4.16 5.80 -3.63
C HIS A 304 3.01 6.65 -4.18
N ALA A 305 1.83 6.05 -4.36
CA ALA A 305 0.65 6.76 -4.85
C ALA A 305 0.15 7.84 -3.88
N PRO A 306 -0.44 8.94 -4.39
CA PRO A 306 -1.14 9.92 -3.55
C PRO A 306 -2.36 9.27 -2.86
N PHE A 307 -3.15 8.47 -3.58
CA PHE A 307 -4.31 7.80 -3.03
C PHE A 307 -4.06 6.31 -2.83
N ARG A 308 -4.16 5.91 -1.57
CA ARG A 308 -3.97 4.53 -1.09
C ARG A 308 -5.18 4.17 -0.24
N ILE A 309 -6.02 3.27 -0.74
CA ILE A 309 -7.29 2.91 -0.12
C ILE A 309 -7.14 1.54 0.52
N ALA A 310 -7.29 1.48 1.85
CA ALA A 310 -7.45 0.22 2.56
C ALA A 310 -8.93 -0.14 2.68
N THR A 311 -9.18 -1.43 2.86
CA THR A 311 -10.49 -2.05 3.11
C THR A 311 -10.45 -2.89 4.38
N GLU A 312 -11.57 -3.49 4.78
CA GLU A 312 -11.61 -4.46 5.87
C GLU A 312 -10.71 -5.70 5.63
N ARG A 313 -10.26 -5.92 4.39
CA ARG A 313 -9.43 -7.05 3.96
C ARG A 313 -7.95 -6.74 3.84
N THR A 314 -7.55 -5.47 3.87
CA THR A 314 -6.15 -5.08 3.67
C THR A 314 -5.25 -5.76 4.70
N VAL A 315 -4.24 -6.49 4.25
CA VAL A 315 -3.17 -7.02 5.11
C VAL A 315 -1.83 -6.49 4.59
N PHE A 316 -1.33 -5.43 5.22
CA PHE A 316 -0.05 -4.83 4.93
C PHE A 316 1.07 -5.55 5.69
N ALA A 317 2.16 -5.90 5.01
CA ALA A 317 3.43 -6.27 5.67
C ALA A 317 4.63 -6.11 4.75
N MET A 318 5.81 -5.97 5.37
CA MET A 318 7.12 -6.12 4.72
C MET A 318 7.76 -7.44 5.21
N PRO A 319 7.44 -8.61 4.62
CA PRO A 319 7.93 -9.94 5.04
C PRO A 319 9.41 -10.24 4.73
N GLU A 320 10.16 -9.30 4.19
CA GLU A 320 11.46 -9.53 3.55
C GLU A 320 12.51 -10.09 4.51
N THR A 321 12.61 -9.58 5.75
CA THR A 321 13.59 -10.08 6.74
C THR A 321 13.33 -11.53 7.18
N ASN A 322 12.11 -12.03 6.96
CA ASN A 322 11.77 -13.42 7.23
C ASN A 322 12.22 -14.38 6.12
N ILE A 323 12.41 -13.90 4.88
CA ILE A 323 12.90 -14.70 3.74
C ILE A 323 14.39 -14.46 3.42
N GLY A 324 15.13 -13.79 4.31
CA GLY A 324 16.54 -13.47 4.08
C GLY A 324 16.79 -12.28 3.16
N PHE A 325 15.85 -11.32 3.09
CA PHE A 325 15.92 -10.11 2.26
C PHE A 325 15.70 -8.85 3.11
N PHE A 326 15.82 -7.66 2.51
CA PHE A 326 15.59 -6.37 3.20
C PHE A 326 14.32 -5.70 2.63
N PRO A 327 13.60 -4.86 3.39
CA PRO A 327 12.44 -4.13 2.89
C PRO A 327 12.83 -3.14 1.78
N ASP A 328 12.43 -3.44 0.55
CA ASP A 328 12.81 -2.74 -0.68
C ASP A 328 11.61 -1.99 -1.29
N VAL A 329 11.57 -1.82 -2.61
CA VAL A 329 10.52 -1.10 -3.38
C VAL A 329 10.20 0.30 -2.82
N GLY A 330 11.24 0.99 -2.37
CA GLY A 330 11.17 2.30 -1.71
C GLY A 330 10.99 2.23 -0.19
N GLY A 331 11.11 1.05 0.42
CA GLY A 331 11.05 0.81 1.86
C GLY A 331 12.01 1.70 2.65
N SER A 332 13.24 1.90 2.16
CA SER A 332 14.22 2.82 2.75
C SER A 332 13.77 4.29 2.69
N PHE A 333 12.87 4.67 1.78
CA PHE A 333 12.31 6.01 1.69
C PHE A 333 11.11 6.20 2.61
N PHE A 334 10.09 5.32 2.54
CA PHE A 334 8.82 5.57 3.22
C PHE A 334 8.77 5.11 4.68
N LEU A 335 9.46 4.02 5.06
CA LEU A 335 9.43 3.52 6.44
C LEU A 335 10.10 4.50 7.42
N PRO A 336 11.28 5.10 7.15
CA PRO A 336 11.88 6.12 8.03
C PRO A 336 11.09 7.43 8.15
N ARG A 337 10.01 7.59 7.38
CA ARG A 337 9.12 8.75 7.39
C ARG A 337 7.76 8.45 8.03
N LEU A 338 7.57 7.24 8.58
CA LEU A 338 6.48 6.96 9.52
C LEU A 338 6.77 7.62 10.88
N PRO A 339 5.76 7.90 11.72
CA PRO A 339 6.00 8.54 13.01
C PRO A 339 6.88 7.72 13.96
N GLY A 340 7.90 8.38 14.52
CA GLY A 340 8.86 7.78 15.45
C GLY A 340 9.51 6.50 14.90
N ALA A 341 9.69 5.50 15.77
CA ALA A 341 10.36 4.25 15.40
C ALA A 341 9.46 3.22 14.68
N VAL A 342 8.18 3.52 14.40
CA VAL A 342 7.20 2.57 13.81
C VAL A 342 7.70 1.95 12.51
N GLY A 343 8.34 2.72 11.64
CA GLY A 343 8.93 2.21 10.41
C GLY A 343 10.07 1.20 10.64
N THR A 344 10.90 1.44 11.66
CA THR A 344 11.97 0.51 12.05
C THR A 344 11.37 -0.78 12.64
N TYR A 345 10.37 -0.66 13.51
CA TYR A 345 9.64 -1.81 14.04
C TYR A 345 9.06 -2.69 12.93
N LEU A 346 8.32 -2.12 11.97
CA LEU A 346 7.75 -2.87 10.85
C LEU A 346 8.84 -3.47 9.94
N ALA A 347 9.91 -2.72 9.65
CA ALA A 347 11.03 -3.18 8.83
C ALA A 347 11.76 -4.40 9.40
N LEU A 348 12.07 -4.39 10.70
CA LEU A 348 12.86 -5.47 11.32
C LEU A 348 11.99 -6.70 11.63
N THR A 349 10.77 -6.47 12.13
CA THR A 349 9.92 -7.57 12.65
C THR A 349 9.07 -8.25 11.59
N SER A 350 8.77 -7.58 10.46
CA SER A 350 7.73 -8.03 9.52
C SER A 350 6.34 -8.21 10.15
N GLU A 351 6.02 -7.50 11.23
CA GLU A 351 4.67 -7.53 11.83
C GLU A 351 3.63 -7.02 10.82
N ARG A 352 2.42 -7.60 10.86
CA ARG A 352 1.35 -7.32 9.92
C ARG A 352 0.41 -6.25 10.47
N LEU A 353 0.00 -5.30 9.63
CA LEU A 353 -1.08 -4.36 9.94
C LEU A 353 -2.30 -4.70 9.09
N THR A 354 -3.48 -4.65 9.70
CA THR A 354 -4.74 -5.07 9.08
C THR A 354 -5.79 -3.97 9.07
N GLY A 355 -6.58 -3.92 8.01
CA GLY A 355 -7.75 -3.05 7.88
C GLY A 355 -7.50 -1.59 8.28
N ALA A 356 -8.30 -1.10 9.24
CA ALA A 356 -8.22 0.28 9.74
C ALA A 356 -6.84 0.64 10.32
N ASN A 357 -6.06 -0.33 10.80
CA ASN A 357 -4.72 -0.07 11.34
C ASN A 357 -3.65 0.20 10.25
N VAL A 358 -3.89 -0.19 8.99
CA VAL A 358 -3.08 0.28 7.86
C VAL A 358 -3.34 1.77 7.58
N PHE A 359 -4.59 2.22 7.79
CA PHE A 359 -4.96 3.64 7.71
C PHE A 359 -4.41 4.45 8.88
N TYR A 360 -4.65 4.05 10.13
CA TYR A 360 -4.12 4.76 11.32
C TYR A 360 -2.59 4.92 11.31
N ALA A 361 -1.83 3.95 10.76
CA ALA A 361 -0.38 4.03 10.61
C ALA A 361 0.10 4.95 9.46
N GLY A 362 -0.79 5.60 8.71
CA GLY A 362 -0.48 6.47 7.56
C GLY A 362 -0.09 5.72 6.27
N LEU A 363 0.00 4.40 6.32
CA LEU A 363 0.32 3.55 5.16
C LEU A 363 -0.83 3.58 4.13
N ALA A 364 -2.08 3.62 4.57
CA ALA A 364 -3.22 4.01 3.75
C ALA A 364 -3.62 5.48 4.01
N THR A 365 -4.24 6.10 3.00
CA THR A 365 -4.79 7.48 3.06
C THR A 365 -6.29 7.53 3.31
N HIS A 366 -6.98 6.43 3.03
CA HIS A 366 -8.42 6.29 3.15
C HIS A 366 -8.75 4.85 3.57
N TYR A 367 -9.90 4.68 4.23
CA TYR A 367 -10.45 3.40 4.60
C TYR A 367 -11.90 3.31 4.12
N LEU A 368 -12.19 2.41 3.18
CA LEU A 368 -13.51 2.19 2.58
C LEU A 368 -13.85 0.71 2.65
N HIS A 369 -15.10 0.35 2.95
CA HIS A 369 -15.53 -1.05 2.85
C HIS A 369 -15.43 -1.55 1.40
N SER A 370 -14.94 -2.78 1.19
CA SER A 370 -14.67 -3.34 -0.15
C SER A 370 -15.86 -3.23 -1.12
N THR A 371 -17.08 -3.38 -0.63
CA THR A 371 -18.33 -3.26 -1.42
C THR A 371 -18.54 -1.87 -2.06
N SER A 372 -17.90 -0.82 -1.55
CA SER A 372 -17.98 0.53 -2.10
C SER A 372 -17.04 0.76 -3.28
N LEU A 373 -15.99 -0.07 -3.45
CA LEU A 373 -14.95 0.15 -4.47
C LEU A 373 -15.47 0.17 -5.92
N PRO A 374 -16.41 -0.71 -6.36
CA PRO A 374 -16.94 -0.64 -7.72
C PRO A 374 -17.72 0.64 -8.00
N SER A 375 -18.43 1.16 -7.00
CA SER A 375 -19.18 2.43 -7.09
C SER A 375 -18.24 3.64 -7.12
N LEU A 376 -17.15 3.60 -6.35
CA LEU A 376 -16.07 4.59 -6.43
C LEU A 376 -15.36 4.55 -7.78
N GLU A 377 -15.05 3.37 -8.31
CA GLU A 377 -14.40 3.21 -9.64
C GLU A 377 -15.27 3.83 -10.74
N ALA A 378 -16.58 3.54 -10.74
CA ALA A 378 -17.54 4.17 -11.65
C ALA A 378 -17.59 5.71 -11.48
N ARG A 379 -17.60 6.20 -10.24
CA ARG A 379 -17.63 7.65 -9.94
C ARG A 379 -16.35 8.36 -10.38
N LEU A 380 -15.18 7.76 -10.19
CA LEU A 380 -13.90 8.28 -10.68
C LEU A 380 -13.86 8.38 -12.21
N ALA A 381 -14.52 7.44 -12.92
CA ALA A 381 -14.66 7.52 -14.37
C ALA A 381 -15.55 8.68 -14.87
N GLU A 382 -16.49 9.17 -14.06
CA GLU A 382 -17.30 10.35 -14.38
C GLU A 382 -16.52 11.67 -14.28
N LEU A 383 -15.43 11.71 -13.51
CA LEU A 383 -14.66 12.93 -13.28
C LEU A 383 -14.02 13.46 -14.56
N ARG A 384 -14.21 14.76 -14.78
CA ARG A 384 -13.62 15.52 -15.89
C ARG A 384 -12.83 16.67 -15.31
N PHE A 385 -11.60 16.80 -15.79
CA PHE A 385 -10.73 17.94 -15.53
C PHE A 385 -10.60 18.75 -16.81
N HIS A 386 -10.32 20.04 -16.66
CA HIS A 386 -9.86 20.87 -17.77
C HIS A 386 -8.36 20.72 -17.95
N ASP A 387 -7.87 20.78 -19.19
CA ASP A 387 -6.47 20.49 -19.52
C ASP A 387 -5.48 21.40 -18.76
N TYR A 388 -5.89 22.63 -18.44
CA TYR A 388 -5.14 23.63 -17.69
C TYR A 388 -5.23 23.50 -16.15
N GLU A 389 -6.03 22.59 -15.60
CA GLU A 389 -6.15 22.45 -14.14
C GLU A 389 -4.88 21.84 -13.53
N PRO A 390 -4.26 22.50 -12.53
CA PRO A 390 -3.10 21.98 -11.81
C PRO A 390 -3.35 20.62 -11.17
N ILE A 391 -2.30 19.81 -11.02
CA ILE A 391 -2.41 18.46 -10.45
C ILE A 391 -3.00 18.49 -9.04
N GLU A 392 -2.66 19.51 -8.25
CA GLU A 392 -3.16 19.76 -6.90
C GLU A 392 -4.70 19.92 -6.88
N THR A 393 -5.27 20.60 -7.87
CA THR A 393 -6.73 20.77 -8.02
C THR A 393 -7.41 19.46 -8.42
N ARG A 394 -6.78 18.68 -9.30
CA ARG A 394 -7.29 17.35 -9.70
C ARG A 394 -7.27 16.39 -8.50
N LEU A 395 -6.16 16.36 -7.76
CA LEU A 395 -6.00 15.57 -6.53
C LEU A 395 -7.02 16.01 -5.46
N ALA A 396 -7.21 17.32 -5.21
CA ALA A 396 -8.18 17.79 -4.22
C ALA A 396 -9.63 17.37 -4.55
N THR A 397 -10.01 17.40 -5.83
CA THR A 397 -11.31 16.91 -6.32
C THR A 397 -11.46 15.39 -6.14
N ILE A 398 -10.42 14.62 -6.44
CA ILE A 398 -10.42 13.16 -6.27
C ILE A 398 -10.45 12.78 -4.79
N ASN A 399 -9.73 13.50 -3.94
CA ASN A 399 -9.77 13.31 -2.48
C ASN A 399 -11.20 13.48 -1.97
N ALA A 400 -11.86 14.59 -2.28
CA ALA A 400 -13.27 14.82 -1.93
C ALA A 400 -14.19 13.70 -2.47
N THR A 401 -13.96 13.25 -3.70
CA THR A 401 -14.72 12.15 -4.33
C THR A 401 -14.51 10.80 -3.63
N ILE A 402 -13.35 10.53 -3.03
CA ILE A 402 -13.11 9.29 -2.26
C ILE A 402 -13.79 9.38 -0.88
N GLU A 403 -13.76 10.55 -0.23
CA GLU A 403 -14.42 10.76 1.07
C GLU A 403 -15.95 10.55 0.99
N GLU A 404 -16.58 10.85 -0.17
CA GLU A 404 -18.01 10.58 -0.45
C GLU A 404 -18.43 9.11 -0.23
N PHE A 405 -17.49 8.15 -0.31
CA PHE A 405 -17.75 6.70 -0.17
C PHE A 405 -17.30 6.11 1.17
N THR A 406 -16.87 6.95 2.12
CA THR A 406 -16.46 6.49 3.45
C THR A 406 -17.66 6.05 4.30
N THR A 407 -17.55 4.89 4.92
CA THR A 407 -18.62 4.25 5.70
C THR A 407 -18.49 4.40 7.22
N GLY A 408 -17.46 5.13 7.67
CA GLY A 408 -17.00 5.13 9.05
C GLY A 408 -16.02 3.97 9.34
N LEU A 409 -15.26 4.14 10.42
CA LEU A 409 -14.27 3.17 10.90
C LEU A 409 -14.91 2.11 11.82
N PRO A 410 -14.36 0.87 11.88
CA PRO A 410 -14.87 -0.17 12.79
C PRO A 410 -14.64 0.22 14.26
N ARG A 411 -15.67 0.12 15.10
CA ARG A 411 -15.62 0.51 16.52
C ARG A 411 -14.86 -0.49 17.39
N ASP A 412 -14.77 -1.72 16.91
CA ASP A 412 -14.06 -2.87 17.46
C ASP A 412 -12.56 -2.88 17.11
N GLN A 413 -12.11 -2.00 16.19
CA GLN A 413 -10.72 -1.89 15.75
C GLN A 413 -10.14 -0.53 16.15
N PRO A 414 -9.74 -0.34 17.43
CA PRO A 414 -9.00 0.84 17.85
C PRO A 414 -7.61 0.91 17.21
N ILE A 415 -6.92 2.04 17.41
CA ILE A 415 -5.53 2.23 17.01
C ILE A 415 -4.67 1.22 17.79
N LEU A 416 -4.09 0.25 17.08
CA LEU A 416 -3.25 -0.82 17.62
C LEU A 416 -1.92 -0.28 18.14
N LEU A 417 -1.31 0.64 17.38
CA LEU A 417 -0.02 1.24 17.71
C LEU A 417 -0.25 2.58 18.45
N ALA A 418 -0.82 2.51 19.66
CA ALA A 418 -1.15 3.66 20.51
C ALA A 418 -0.53 3.58 21.92
N GLY A 419 -0.46 4.72 22.61
CA GLY A 419 -0.21 4.79 24.06
C GLY A 419 1.08 4.12 24.54
N SER A 420 0.99 3.24 25.54
CA SER A 420 2.15 2.57 26.14
C SER A 420 2.94 1.73 25.13
N LEU A 421 2.25 0.98 24.26
CA LEU A 421 2.86 0.18 23.20
C LEU A 421 3.55 1.07 22.16
N ARG A 422 2.91 2.18 21.76
CA ARG A 422 3.50 3.17 20.84
C ARG A 422 4.77 3.79 21.41
N ASN A 423 4.79 4.09 22.72
CA ASN A 423 5.97 4.57 23.45
C ASN A 423 7.07 3.50 23.58
N ALA A 424 6.71 2.25 23.86
CA ALA A 424 7.68 1.15 23.94
C ALA A 424 8.33 0.85 22.58
N ILE A 425 7.59 1.02 21.48
CA ILE A 425 8.13 0.96 20.12
C ILE A 425 9.17 2.09 19.91
N ASP A 426 8.87 3.33 20.29
CA ASP A 426 9.83 4.44 20.18
C ASP A 426 11.11 4.18 20.99
N ARG A 427 10.98 3.75 22.26
CA ARG A 427 12.13 3.36 23.10
C ARG A 427 12.95 2.24 22.45
N CYS A 428 12.32 1.11 22.16
CA CYS A 428 13.04 -0.10 21.77
C CYS A 428 13.64 -0.02 20.37
N PHE A 429 12.97 0.65 19.41
CA PHE A 429 13.40 0.68 18.00
C PHE A 429 14.06 2.00 17.58
N GLY A 430 14.30 2.93 18.50
CA GLY A 430 15.05 4.16 18.28
C GLY A 430 16.57 3.96 18.15
N HIS A 431 17.14 2.94 18.80
CA HIS A 431 18.60 2.70 18.85
C HIS A 431 19.24 2.40 17.48
N ASP A 432 20.53 2.74 17.32
CA ASP A 432 21.26 2.60 16.05
C ASP A 432 21.90 1.22 15.80
N SER A 433 21.96 0.33 16.80
CA SER A 433 22.44 -1.05 16.64
C SER A 433 21.36 -2.09 16.98
N VAL A 434 21.43 -3.26 16.34
CA VAL A 434 20.48 -4.37 16.60
C VAL A 434 20.63 -4.89 18.02
N ASN A 435 21.86 -4.87 18.58
CA ASN A 435 22.15 -5.34 19.92
C ASN A 435 21.50 -4.42 20.99
N ASP A 436 21.48 -3.11 20.76
CA ASP A 436 20.78 -2.17 21.64
C ASP A 436 19.26 -2.34 21.56
N ILE A 437 18.69 -2.56 20.36
CA ILE A 437 17.27 -2.88 20.17
C ILE A 437 16.89 -4.18 20.91
N VAL A 438 17.74 -5.21 20.83
CA VAL A 438 17.56 -6.48 21.53
C VAL A 438 17.65 -6.29 23.05
N ALA A 439 18.62 -5.52 23.55
CA ALA A 439 18.76 -5.22 24.97
C ALA A 439 17.58 -4.40 25.51
N ALA A 440 17.09 -3.41 24.75
CA ALA A 440 15.91 -2.63 25.10
C ALA A 440 14.64 -3.50 25.17
N LEU A 441 14.44 -4.41 24.20
CA LEU A 441 13.34 -5.38 24.23
C LEU A 441 13.45 -6.37 25.40
N GLN A 442 14.66 -6.80 25.75
CA GLN A 442 14.89 -7.63 26.93
C GLN A 442 14.56 -6.88 28.23
N ALA A 443 14.96 -5.61 28.33
CA ALA A 443 14.65 -4.76 29.48
C ALA A 443 13.15 -4.48 29.61
N GLU A 444 12.48 -4.11 28.51
CA GLU A 444 11.03 -3.87 28.46
C GLU A 444 10.24 -5.15 28.78
N ALA A 445 10.66 -6.32 28.29
CA ALA A 445 10.05 -7.61 28.64
C ALA A 445 10.27 -8.02 30.12
N SER A 446 11.40 -7.62 30.71
CA SER A 446 11.78 -7.98 32.09
C SER A 446 11.42 -6.91 33.13
N ALA A 447 10.81 -5.79 32.71
CA ALA A 447 10.57 -4.63 33.56
C ALA A 447 9.74 -5.00 34.80
N PRO A 448 10.10 -4.52 36.00
CA PRO A 448 9.22 -4.57 37.17
C PRO A 448 7.87 -3.90 36.85
N LEU A 449 6.81 -4.35 37.51
CA LEU A 449 5.58 -3.55 37.59
C LEU A 449 5.83 -2.41 38.58
N GLU A 450 6.43 -1.31 38.11
CA GLU A 450 6.72 -0.16 38.96
C GLU A 450 5.42 0.49 39.46
N GLY A 451 5.22 0.42 40.78
CA GLY A 451 4.12 1.06 41.49
C GLY A 451 2.91 0.17 41.72
N GLU A 452 2.84 -0.43 42.91
CA GLU A 452 1.59 -0.98 43.51
C GLU A 452 0.52 0.11 43.79
N SER A 453 0.79 1.35 43.36
CA SER A 453 -0.11 2.51 43.40
C SER A 453 -0.66 2.91 42.02
N ALA A 454 -0.26 2.23 40.94
CA ALA A 454 -0.83 2.46 39.60
C ALA A 454 -2.21 1.79 39.47
N SER A 455 -3.14 2.45 38.78
CA SER A 455 -4.49 1.92 38.55
C SER A 455 -4.48 0.62 37.73
N GLU A 456 -5.53 -0.19 37.84
CA GLU A 456 -5.68 -1.48 37.13
C GLU A 456 -5.38 -1.38 35.63
N ALA A 457 -5.81 -0.28 34.98
CA ALA A 457 -5.54 0.00 33.58
C ALA A 457 -4.05 0.20 33.28
N GLY A 458 -3.29 0.81 34.19
CA GLY A 458 -1.83 0.97 34.08
C GLY A 458 -1.09 -0.35 34.23
N ALA A 459 -1.50 -1.19 35.19
CA ALA A 459 -0.94 -2.54 35.35
C ALA A 459 -1.20 -3.42 34.12
N ALA A 460 -2.42 -3.37 33.56
CA ALA A 460 -2.77 -4.09 32.34
C ALA A 460 -1.99 -3.57 31.10
N ALA A 461 -1.80 -2.25 30.97
CA ALA A 461 -1.00 -1.65 29.91
C ALA A 461 0.48 -2.04 30.00
N GLY A 462 1.03 -2.11 31.21
CA GLY A 462 2.37 -2.64 31.46
C GLY A 462 2.51 -4.09 30.99
N GLU A 463 1.61 -4.98 31.45
CA GLU A 463 1.67 -6.40 31.10
C GLU A 463 1.50 -6.67 29.60
N ALA A 464 0.61 -5.93 28.92
CA ALA A 464 0.47 -5.98 27.47
C ALA A 464 1.76 -5.58 26.75
N THR A 465 2.48 -4.59 27.29
CA THR A 465 3.76 -4.10 26.75
C THR A 465 4.88 -5.13 26.96
N ARG A 466 4.98 -5.76 28.15
CA ARG A 466 5.94 -6.85 28.40
C ARG A 466 5.69 -8.06 27.50
N THR A 467 4.41 -8.45 27.34
CA THR A 467 3.99 -9.52 26.44
C THR A 467 4.35 -9.23 24.98
N TRP A 468 4.14 -7.99 24.53
CA TRP A 468 4.57 -7.55 23.20
C TRP A 468 6.09 -7.61 23.03
N ALA A 469 6.87 -7.13 24.00
CA ALA A 469 8.33 -7.12 23.93
C ALA A 469 8.90 -8.55 23.84
N ALA A 470 8.40 -9.47 24.68
CA ALA A 470 8.78 -10.88 24.64
C ALA A 470 8.41 -11.58 23.31
N LYS A 471 7.21 -11.31 22.76
CA LYS A 471 6.82 -11.78 21.42
C LYS A 471 7.77 -11.23 20.34
N THR A 472 8.09 -9.93 20.42
CA THR A 472 8.88 -9.20 19.43
C THR A 472 10.33 -9.68 19.41
N LEU A 473 10.95 -9.89 20.57
CA LEU A 473 12.29 -10.48 20.69
C LEU A 473 12.36 -11.87 20.04
N LYS A 474 11.39 -12.75 20.34
CA LYS A 474 11.29 -14.08 19.74
C LYS A 474 11.09 -14.02 18.22
N THR A 475 10.36 -13.02 17.72
CA THR A 475 10.18 -12.76 16.29
C THR A 475 11.52 -12.39 15.63
N LEU A 476 12.28 -11.45 16.20
CA LEU A 476 13.57 -11.01 15.66
C LEU A 476 14.61 -12.14 15.62
N GLN A 477 14.69 -12.97 16.67
CA GLN A 477 15.56 -14.15 16.74
C GLN A 477 15.29 -15.19 15.61
N HIS A 478 14.12 -15.14 14.97
CA HIS A 478 13.75 -16.02 13.86
C HIS A 478 14.15 -15.49 12.47
N ARG A 479 14.39 -14.17 12.33
CA ARG A 479 14.77 -13.52 11.07
C ARG A 479 16.24 -13.81 10.70
N SER A 480 16.61 -13.54 9.44
CA SER A 480 18.04 -13.57 9.04
C SER A 480 18.79 -12.43 9.75
N PRO A 481 19.91 -12.71 10.44
CA PRO A 481 20.71 -11.67 11.09
C PRO A 481 21.23 -10.62 10.10
N THR A 482 21.68 -11.06 8.92
CA THR A 482 22.15 -10.20 7.82
C THR A 482 21.03 -9.27 7.35
N ALA A 483 19.83 -9.81 7.13
CA ALA A 483 18.66 -9.04 6.75
C ALA A 483 18.28 -7.98 7.79
N VAL A 484 18.26 -8.32 9.08
CA VAL A 484 17.92 -7.38 10.17
C VAL A 484 18.96 -6.26 10.28
N HIS A 485 20.25 -6.57 10.21
CA HIS A 485 21.31 -5.56 10.27
C HIS A 485 21.29 -4.60 9.07
N VAL A 486 21.15 -5.11 7.84
CA VAL A 486 20.99 -4.25 6.65
C VAL A 486 19.73 -3.40 6.75
N SER A 487 18.62 -3.99 7.20
CA SER A 487 17.34 -3.30 7.36
C SER A 487 17.44 -2.14 8.34
N LEU A 488 18.07 -2.32 9.50
CA LEU A 488 18.29 -1.24 10.46
C LEU A 488 19.19 -0.15 9.86
N ARG A 489 20.29 -0.55 9.21
CA ARG A 489 21.23 0.39 8.59
C ARG A 489 20.56 1.26 7.54
N GLN A 490 19.71 0.70 6.66
CA GLN A 490 18.95 1.51 5.70
C GLN A 490 17.91 2.40 6.36
N MET A 491 17.27 2.00 7.47
CA MET A 491 16.31 2.87 8.16
C MET A 491 16.96 4.16 8.67
N ARG A 492 18.23 4.12 9.09
CA ARG A 492 18.96 5.29 9.61
C ARG A 492 19.51 6.24 8.55
N ILE A 493 19.66 5.79 7.30
CA ILE A 493 20.23 6.59 6.21
C ILE A 493 19.24 6.91 5.07
N GLY A 494 18.24 6.05 4.82
CA GLY A 494 17.24 6.21 3.76
C GLY A 494 16.24 7.34 3.99
N GLY A 495 15.99 7.70 5.25
CA GLY A 495 15.29 8.94 5.62
C GLY A 495 15.98 10.22 5.10
N ARG A 496 17.24 10.14 4.65
CA ARG A 496 18.01 11.25 4.04
C ARG A 496 18.20 11.11 2.53
N TRP A 497 17.66 10.06 1.91
CA TRP A 497 17.70 9.89 0.45
C TRP A 497 16.49 10.57 -0.21
N SER A 498 16.69 11.01 -1.46
CA SER A 498 15.59 11.31 -2.38
C SER A 498 15.03 10.02 -2.99
N ILE A 499 13.84 10.08 -3.60
CA ILE A 499 13.17 8.89 -4.14
C ILE A 499 13.98 8.24 -5.28
N ALA A 500 14.69 9.02 -6.10
CA ALA A 500 15.59 8.50 -7.13
C ALA A 500 16.87 7.88 -6.53
N GLU A 501 17.46 8.52 -5.50
CA GLU A 501 18.61 7.98 -4.76
C GLU A 501 18.25 6.63 -4.11
N THR A 502 17.05 6.51 -3.54
CA THR A 502 16.55 5.27 -2.93
C THR A 502 16.56 4.11 -3.92
N PHE A 503 15.84 4.20 -5.05
CA PHE A 503 15.76 3.07 -5.99
C PHE A 503 17.12 2.69 -6.59
N GLN A 504 18.04 3.66 -6.77
CA GLN A 504 19.40 3.39 -7.25
C GLN A 504 20.28 2.66 -6.22
N ARG A 505 20.03 2.88 -4.93
CA ARG A 505 20.75 2.23 -3.82
C ARG A 505 20.13 0.88 -3.46
N GLU A 506 18.81 0.80 -3.37
CA GLU A 506 18.09 -0.46 -3.17
C GLU A 506 18.41 -1.46 -4.30
N HIS A 507 18.56 -1.00 -5.56
CA HIS A 507 19.02 -1.87 -6.66
C HIS A 507 20.40 -2.49 -6.41
N LEU A 508 21.35 -1.73 -5.87
CA LEU A 508 22.68 -2.26 -5.54
C LEU A 508 22.63 -3.24 -4.37
N ILE A 509 21.86 -2.92 -3.33
CA ILE A 509 21.65 -3.79 -2.16
C ILE A 509 21.00 -5.11 -2.61
N ALA A 510 19.88 -5.06 -3.34
CA ALA A 510 19.17 -6.23 -3.87
C ALA A 510 20.06 -7.10 -4.76
N SER A 511 20.82 -6.50 -5.67
CA SER A 511 21.76 -7.21 -6.55
C SER A 511 22.84 -7.97 -5.76
N ARG A 512 23.27 -7.42 -4.61
CA ARG A 512 24.23 -8.07 -3.71
C ARG A 512 23.56 -9.14 -2.83
N PHE A 513 22.31 -8.95 -2.42
CA PHE A 513 21.50 -9.99 -1.76
C PHE A 513 21.28 -11.23 -2.64
N MET A 514 21.12 -11.07 -3.96
CA MET A 514 20.97 -12.23 -4.88
C MET A 514 22.20 -13.16 -4.91
N ARG A 515 23.37 -12.69 -4.47
CA ARG A 515 24.59 -13.51 -4.36
C ARG A 515 24.78 -14.15 -2.98
N GLN A 516 24.05 -13.70 -1.96
CA GLN A 516 24.19 -14.17 -0.58
C GLN A 516 23.18 -15.32 -0.29
N PRO A 517 23.58 -16.38 0.44
CA PRO A 517 22.76 -17.59 0.56
C PRO A 517 21.46 -17.45 1.36
N ASP A 518 21.33 -16.52 2.31
CA ASP A 518 20.14 -16.38 3.16
C ASP A 518 18.88 -16.11 2.35
N PHE A 519 18.94 -15.26 1.30
CA PHE A 519 17.77 -15.02 0.46
C PHE A 519 17.28 -16.33 -0.20
N THR A 520 18.22 -17.06 -0.80
CA THR A 520 17.91 -18.29 -1.54
C THR A 520 17.45 -19.40 -0.58
N GLU A 521 18.08 -19.53 0.59
CA GLU A 521 17.71 -20.50 1.62
C GLU A 521 16.41 -20.13 2.35
N GLY A 522 16.15 -18.85 2.64
CA GLY A 522 14.93 -18.37 3.28
C GLY A 522 13.70 -18.60 2.40
N VAL A 523 13.78 -18.22 1.12
CA VAL A 523 12.73 -18.52 0.13
C VAL A 523 12.58 -20.03 -0.06
N SER A 524 13.68 -20.78 -0.21
CA SER A 524 13.62 -22.24 -0.40
C SER A 524 13.01 -22.94 0.81
N SER A 525 13.41 -22.58 2.01
CA SER A 525 12.93 -23.18 3.26
C SER A 525 11.46 -22.89 3.50
N LEU A 526 11.04 -21.62 3.39
CA LEU A 526 9.70 -21.20 3.80
C LEU A 526 8.63 -21.38 2.71
N LEU A 527 8.97 -21.18 1.44
CA LEU A 527 7.99 -21.16 0.34
C LEU A 527 8.01 -22.43 -0.52
N ILE A 528 9.20 -22.99 -0.78
CA ILE A 528 9.35 -24.19 -1.62
C ILE A 528 9.24 -25.48 -0.78
N ARG A 529 10.17 -25.70 0.15
CA ARG A 529 10.23 -26.89 1.01
C ARG A 529 9.17 -26.87 2.13
N LYS A 530 8.84 -25.67 2.62
CA LYS A 530 7.89 -25.41 3.72
C LYS A 530 8.32 -26.10 5.02
N ASP A 531 9.60 -25.92 5.35
CA ASP A 531 10.20 -26.46 6.57
C ASP A 531 9.51 -25.88 7.81
N LYS A 532 9.36 -26.69 8.86
CA LYS A 532 8.72 -26.27 10.13
C LYS A 532 9.70 -25.60 11.11
N GLY A 533 10.96 -25.47 10.72
CA GLY A 533 12.04 -24.88 11.52
C GLY A 533 12.39 -23.46 11.07
N ARG A 534 13.37 -22.85 11.74
CA ARG A 534 14.00 -21.63 11.24
C ARG A 534 14.97 -21.98 10.10
N PRO A 535 15.03 -21.21 9.00
CA PRO A 535 15.97 -21.45 7.91
C PRO A 535 17.45 -21.39 8.35
N ALA A 536 18.34 -21.98 7.55
CA ALA A 536 19.77 -22.11 7.87
C ALA A 536 20.59 -20.82 7.56
N TRP A 537 20.26 -19.72 8.24
CA TRP A 537 20.89 -18.39 8.10
C TRP A 537 22.42 -18.39 8.28
N LYS A 538 23.09 -17.44 7.61
CA LYS A 538 24.54 -17.18 7.73
C LYS A 538 24.82 -15.67 7.89
N PRO A 539 25.18 -15.20 9.10
CA PRO A 539 25.38 -15.95 10.35
C PRO A 539 24.07 -16.51 10.93
N SER A 540 24.16 -17.42 11.90
CA SER A 540 22.99 -18.17 12.38
C SER A 540 22.12 -17.34 13.32
N THR A 541 22.69 -16.72 14.34
CA THR A 541 21.95 -15.92 15.34
C THR A 541 22.29 -14.43 15.26
N LEU A 542 21.51 -13.59 15.96
CA LEU A 542 21.87 -12.17 16.12
C LEU A 542 23.15 -12.03 16.96
N ASP A 543 23.30 -12.87 17.99
CA ASP A 543 24.42 -12.88 18.93
C ASP A 543 25.73 -13.38 18.27
N ASP A 544 25.64 -14.06 17.11
CA ASP A 544 26.79 -14.46 16.28
C ASP A 544 27.48 -13.26 15.61
N VAL A 545 26.82 -12.10 15.53
CA VAL A 545 27.36 -10.89 14.88
C VAL A 545 28.11 -10.06 15.92
N ALA A 546 29.44 -10.06 15.86
CA ALA A 546 30.22 -9.25 16.79
C ALA A 546 30.04 -7.75 16.51
N ALA A 547 30.08 -6.91 17.53
CA ALA A 547 29.95 -5.45 17.38
C ALA A 547 31.09 -4.80 16.55
N SER A 548 32.18 -5.54 16.30
CA SER A 548 33.26 -5.18 15.37
C SER A 548 32.96 -5.49 13.90
N ASP A 549 31.99 -6.36 13.63
CA ASP A 549 31.77 -6.93 12.31
C ASP A 549 30.86 -6.00 11.52
N ASN A 550 31.44 -5.25 10.58
CA ASN A 550 30.65 -4.41 9.68
C ASN A 550 29.98 -5.25 8.57
N LEU A 551 29.09 -6.16 8.99
CA LEU A 551 28.25 -7.04 8.18
C LEU A 551 27.44 -6.28 7.13
N THR A 552 27.19 -4.98 7.35
CA THR A 552 26.43 -4.12 6.43
C THR A 552 27.28 -3.51 5.32
N GLU A 553 28.60 -3.32 5.51
CA GLU A 553 29.43 -2.59 4.53
C GLU A 553 29.36 -3.15 3.11
N PRO A 554 29.40 -4.48 2.87
CA PRO A 554 29.31 -5.02 1.52
C PRO A 554 28.07 -4.54 0.76
N TYR A 555 26.96 -4.25 1.45
CA TYR A 555 25.71 -3.82 0.82
C TYR A 555 25.67 -2.31 0.53
N PHE A 556 26.30 -1.48 1.36
CA PHE A 556 26.25 -0.01 1.25
C PHE A 556 27.52 0.61 0.66
N ALA A 557 28.61 -0.14 0.51
CA ALA A 557 29.86 0.31 -0.09
C ALA A 557 29.61 0.92 -1.48
N PRO A 558 30.07 2.16 -1.74
CA PRO A 558 29.75 2.90 -2.96
C PRO A 558 30.48 2.36 -4.20
N ASP A 559 31.64 1.76 -3.99
CA ASP A 559 32.42 1.13 -5.04
C ASP A 559 31.69 -0.11 -5.57
N ARG A 560 31.61 -0.22 -6.90
CA ARG A 560 31.02 -1.36 -7.59
C ARG A 560 32.11 -2.36 -7.96
N SER A 561 31.89 -3.62 -7.58
CA SER A 561 32.70 -4.75 -8.06
C SER A 561 32.45 -5.01 -9.55
N ALA A 562 33.32 -5.79 -10.20
CA ALA A 562 33.10 -6.23 -11.57
C ALA A 562 31.89 -7.18 -11.75
N GLU A 563 31.33 -7.68 -10.64
CA GLU A 563 30.11 -8.48 -10.61
C GLU A 563 28.84 -7.62 -10.45
N ASP A 564 28.96 -6.39 -9.90
CA ASP A 564 27.82 -5.52 -9.67
C ASP A 564 27.24 -5.01 -10.99
N PRO A 565 25.90 -5.01 -11.15
CA PRO A 565 25.28 -4.53 -12.37
C PRO A 565 25.54 -3.02 -12.56
N PRO A 566 25.33 -2.51 -13.78
CA PRO A 566 25.33 -1.07 -14.04
C PRO A 566 24.38 -0.30 -13.09
N ALA A 567 24.70 0.97 -12.81
CA ALA A 567 23.84 1.81 -11.99
C ALA A 567 22.42 1.93 -12.59
N LEU A 568 21.38 1.85 -11.75
CA LEU A 568 20.00 1.81 -12.20
C LEU A 568 19.61 3.09 -12.96
N ARG A 569 19.54 2.99 -14.28
CA ARG A 569 19.01 4.05 -15.14
C ARG A 569 17.48 4.07 -15.03
N LEU A 570 16.97 5.03 -14.27
CA LEU A 570 15.56 5.32 -14.12
C LEU A 570 14.94 5.84 -15.43
N LEU A 571 13.62 5.76 -15.55
CA LEU A 571 12.87 6.05 -16.78
C LEU A 571 12.72 7.54 -17.07
N ASN A 572 12.79 8.37 -16.03
CA ASN A 572 12.74 9.82 -16.10
C ASN A 572 13.67 10.42 -15.03
N ALA A 573 13.87 11.74 -15.06
CA ALA A 573 14.78 12.45 -14.14
C ALA A 573 14.05 13.25 -13.04
N ARG A 574 12.77 12.95 -12.76
CA ARG A 574 12.02 13.52 -11.64
C ARG A 574 12.51 12.87 -10.34
N ASP A 575 12.58 13.70 -9.31
CA ASP A 575 13.05 13.31 -8.00
C ASP A 575 12.49 14.26 -6.93
N TYR A 576 12.42 13.80 -5.69
CA TYR A 576 12.01 14.58 -4.53
C TYR A 576 12.56 13.99 -3.24
N ARG A 577 12.75 14.85 -2.22
CA ARG A 577 13.15 14.44 -0.87
C ARG A 577 11.95 14.18 0.04
N GLU A 578 10.87 14.92 -0.14
CA GLU A 578 9.59 14.68 0.53
C GLU A 578 8.45 14.56 -0.48
N ARG A 579 7.37 13.87 -0.08
CA ARG A 579 6.25 13.57 -0.99
C ARG A 579 5.58 14.88 -1.46
N PRO A 580 5.46 15.14 -2.77
CA PRO A 580 5.03 16.45 -3.31
C PRO A 580 3.57 16.82 -3.00
N TYR A 581 2.79 15.91 -2.41
CA TYR A 581 1.36 16.06 -2.14
C TYR A 581 1.03 16.10 -0.64
N GLY A 582 2.03 16.24 0.24
CA GLY A 582 1.86 16.21 1.70
C GLY A 582 0.92 17.30 2.24
N GLU A 583 0.97 18.50 1.67
CA GLU A 583 0.16 19.66 2.08
C GLU A 583 -1.33 19.54 1.72
N LEU A 584 -1.71 18.57 0.88
CA LEU A 584 -3.09 18.42 0.38
C LEU A 584 -4.04 17.73 1.40
N ASN A 585 -3.57 17.43 2.61
CA ASN A 585 -4.35 16.79 3.70
C ASN A 585 -5.06 15.47 3.29
N ILE A 586 -4.46 14.74 2.33
CA ILE A 586 -5.01 13.50 1.75
C ILE A 586 -5.01 12.34 2.75
N GLY A 587 -3.96 12.22 3.58
CA GLY A 587 -3.83 11.21 4.62
C GLY A 587 -4.37 11.67 5.98
N LEU A 588 -3.89 11.04 7.05
CA LEU A 588 -4.04 11.52 8.43
C LEU A 588 -2.92 12.52 8.78
N PRO A 589 -3.10 13.43 9.75
CA PRO A 589 -2.04 14.31 10.22
C PRO A 589 -0.90 13.52 10.89
N SER A 590 0.34 13.99 10.70
CA SER A 590 1.55 13.42 11.31
C SER A 590 1.86 14.05 12.67
N GLU A 591 2.67 13.36 13.50
CA GLU A 591 3.16 13.90 14.78
C GLU A 591 3.82 15.28 14.60
N ALA A 592 4.59 15.48 13.53
CA ALA A 592 5.21 16.78 13.21
C ALA A 592 4.20 17.89 12.85
N HIS A 593 3.08 17.56 12.19
CA HIS A 593 2.02 18.54 11.90
C HIS A 593 1.31 18.96 13.20
N VAL A 594 1.04 18.00 14.10
CA VAL A 594 0.46 18.29 15.43
C VAL A 594 1.42 19.12 16.28
N ALA A 595 2.71 18.76 16.34
CA ALA A 595 3.74 19.50 17.06
C ALA A 595 3.86 20.96 16.58
N ALA A 596 3.83 21.19 15.26
CA ALA A 596 3.83 22.53 14.70
C ALA A 596 2.65 23.37 15.19
N LEU A 597 1.43 22.80 15.25
CA LEU A 597 0.24 23.52 15.69
C LEU A 597 0.20 23.76 17.22
N VAL A 598 0.78 22.85 18.01
CA VAL A 598 0.99 22.99 19.46
C VAL A 598 1.97 24.13 19.74
N ASN A 599 3.08 24.19 19.00
CA ASN A 599 4.14 25.18 19.22
C ASN A 599 3.77 26.58 18.64
N ASP A 600 2.81 26.65 17.73
CA ASP A 600 2.15 27.87 17.22
C ASP A 600 1.22 28.56 18.26
N GLY A 601 1.59 28.53 19.55
CA GLY A 601 0.97 29.33 20.60
C GLY A 601 -0.05 28.63 21.51
N VAL A 602 -0.63 29.43 22.40
CA VAL A 602 -1.34 28.96 23.62
C VAL A 602 -2.73 28.40 23.28
N LYS A 603 -2.78 27.14 22.85
CA LYS A 603 -4.03 26.40 22.52
C LYS A 603 -4.24 25.24 23.50
N SER A 604 -5.47 24.98 23.93
CA SER A 604 -5.78 23.76 24.70
C SER A 604 -5.83 22.52 23.81
N GLN A 605 -5.60 21.35 24.40
CA GLN A 605 -5.67 20.04 23.72
C GLN A 605 -6.96 19.89 22.87
N ARG A 606 -8.10 20.33 23.40
CA ARG A 606 -9.41 20.27 22.72
C ARG A 606 -9.50 21.19 21.51
N GLU A 607 -8.89 22.36 21.56
CA GLU A 607 -8.91 23.33 20.44
C GLU A 607 -8.04 22.84 19.28
N ILE A 608 -6.90 22.22 19.59
CA ILE A 608 -6.01 21.59 18.59
C ILE A 608 -6.75 20.46 17.87
N ILE A 609 -7.41 19.55 18.60
CA ILE A 609 -8.23 18.46 18.01
C ILE A 609 -9.32 19.04 17.10
N ASN A 610 -10.07 20.05 17.58
CA ASN A 610 -11.14 20.67 16.79
C ASN A 610 -10.61 21.38 15.53
N GLN A 611 -9.44 22.02 15.61
CA GLN A 611 -8.81 22.67 14.47
C GLN A 611 -8.40 21.65 13.39
N PHE A 612 -7.78 20.53 13.78
CA PHE A 612 -7.46 19.44 12.84
C PHE A 612 -8.69 18.84 12.19
N VAL A 613 -9.74 18.55 12.96
CA VAL A 613 -11.02 18.05 12.41
C VAL A 613 -11.63 19.04 11.41
N GLY A 614 -11.51 20.36 11.65
CA GLY A 614 -11.92 21.39 10.70
C GLY A 614 -11.05 21.45 9.43
N GLN A 615 -9.72 21.46 9.58
CA GLN A 615 -8.75 21.51 8.47
C GLN A 615 -8.87 20.31 7.53
N TYR A 616 -9.11 19.11 8.08
CA TYR A 616 -9.33 17.87 7.34
C TYR A 616 -10.83 17.61 7.06
N ARG A 617 -11.69 18.64 7.17
CA ARG A 617 -13.12 18.63 6.76
C ARG A 617 -13.97 17.49 7.36
N GLY A 618 -13.62 17.01 8.55
CA GLY A 618 -14.32 15.90 9.21
C GLY A 618 -13.92 14.49 8.76
N LYS A 619 -12.81 14.33 8.01
CA LYS A 619 -12.24 13.02 7.65
C LYS A 619 -12.14 12.09 8.85
N GLN A 620 -12.68 10.88 8.70
CA GLN A 620 -12.69 9.83 9.73
C GLN A 620 -11.27 9.53 10.25
N GLY A 621 -11.11 9.23 11.54
CA GLY A 621 -9.83 8.88 12.15
C GLY A 621 -8.93 10.07 12.51
N VAL A 622 -9.15 11.26 11.94
CA VAL A 622 -8.36 12.47 12.26
C VAL A 622 -8.49 12.83 13.73
N LYS A 623 -9.72 12.79 14.27
CA LYS A 623 -9.96 13.10 15.69
C LYS A 623 -9.24 12.09 16.57
N GLU A 624 -9.36 10.81 16.25
CA GLU A 624 -8.83 9.68 17.01
C GLU A 624 -7.30 9.72 17.06
N VAL A 625 -6.65 9.91 15.90
CA VAL A 625 -5.18 9.98 15.79
C VAL A 625 -4.62 11.25 16.42
N VAL A 626 -5.24 12.42 16.23
CA VAL A 626 -4.78 13.66 16.87
C VAL A 626 -4.96 13.59 18.40
N THR A 627 -5.99 12.89 18.89
CA THR A 627 -6.15 12.65 20.33
C THR A 627 -5.01 11.76 20.86
N GLU A 628 -4.70 10.64 20.20
CA GLU A 628 -3.58 9.75 20.59
C GLU A 628 -2.24 10.49 20.65
N ILE A 629 -1.92 11.27 19.61
CA ILE A 629 -0.67 12.04 19.53
C ILE A 629 -0.61 13.06 20.67
N ILE A 630 -1.71 13.76 20.96
CA ILE A 630 -1.76 14.77 22.03
C ILE A 630 -1.66 14.13 23.42
N GLU A 631 -2.33 13.00 23.66
CA GLU A 631 -2.26 12.27 24.94
C GLU A 631 -0.88 11.67 25.19
N ARG A 632 -0.13 11.33 24.14
CA ARG A 632 1.22 10.75 24.21
C ARG A 632 2.36 11.77 24.21
N LYS A 633 2.25 12.86 23.45
CA LYS A 633 3.32 13.86 23.22
C LYS A 633 3.04 15.24 23.82
N THR A 634 2.00 15.42 24.65
CA THR A 634 1.78 16.71 25.34
C THR A 634 1.43 16.57 26.82
N ILE A 635 1.84 17.57 27.61
CA ILE A 635 1.37 17.81 28.98
C ILE A 635 0.52 19.08 29.02
N LYS A 636 -0.20 19.28 30.13
CA LYS A 636 -0.98 20.50 30.37
C LYS A 636 -0.10 21.53 31.07
N GLY A 637 0.05 22.70 30.43
CA GLY A 637 0.74 23.85 31.03
C GLY A 637 -0.08 24.53 32.12
N GLU A 638 0.51 25.53 32.77
CA GLU A 638 -0.08 26.25 33.91
C GLU A 638 -1.42 26.95 33.59
N ARG A 639 -1.68 27.24 32.31
CA ARG A 639 -2.92 27.90 31.83
C ARG A 639 -3.89 26.90 31.19
N GLY A 640 -3.58 25.60 31.22
CA GLY A 640 -4.36 24.53 30.59
C GLY A 640 -4.10 24.39 29.08
N GLU A 641 -3.05 25.02 28.55
CA GLU A 641 -2.58 24.80 27.19
C GLU A 641 -1.95 23.41 27.02
N ALA A 642 -1.88 22.91 25.79
CA ALA A 642 -1.01 21.79 25.47
C ALA A 642 0.44 22.31 25.33
N VAL A 643 1.38 21.66 26.00
CA VAL A 643 2.83 21.89 25.84
C VAL A 643 3.41 20.60 25.26
N TRP A 644 4.15 20.70 24.15
CA TRP A 644 4.79 19.55 23.53
C TRP A 644 5.88 18.96 24.44
N LEU A 645 5.98 17.64 24.47
CA LEU A 645 7.08 16.91 25.08
C LEU A 645 8.19 16.75 24.05
N ASP A 646 9.21 17.61 24.14
CA ASP A 646 10.48 17.38 23.45
C ASP A 646 11.07 16.04 23.89
N GLU A 647 11.68 15.31 22.96
CA GLU A 647 12.23 13.97 23.21
C GLU A 647 13.53 14.08 24.01
N ALA A 648 13.68 13.21 25.02
CA ALA A 648 14.75 13.23 26.02
C ALA A 648 15.81 12.14 25.78
#